data_AF-A0A2E6THN5-F1
#
_entry.id   AF-A0A2E6THN5-F1
#
_cell.length_a   1.000
_cell.length_b   1.000
_cell.length_c   1.000
_cell.angle_alpha   90.00
_cell.angle_beta   90.00
_cell.angle_gamma   90.00
#
_symmetry.space_group_name_H-M   'P 1'
#
loop_
_entity.id
_entity.type
_entity.pdbx_description
1 polymer ?
#
loop_
_entity_poly.entity_id
_entity_poly.type
_entity_poly.pdbx_seq_one_letter_code
_entity_poly.pdbx_strand_id
1 'polypeptide(L)'
;RRKESGGTVFMQTPDIKNGVGGLRDFQGIVWMSQIKFESPGLAPLVKKKYLSEVEAKLLGEAYSFLLRVRNELHGQSKRAVDVLYLENQPEVARALGYSDDDMVKTVEDFMGDYYMHARCIYETSKIVESRLAEDFANPSGALSFRSVLEAYRKPPAQETDGFEVIGKKIDTSNEEIFEEDPDRLLRLFRHCQRFEAKPSYSLRALVRRSLHLIDAQFLHSSTANKTFRAILQNVGSVFPILAEMHALGVLGRFTPEFGRLTCKVQHEFYHRYTADAHVLATLRELDKVFAGKEEIVCKYRDALRKTDVPALVYLMLYLHDLGKADGIKGHCERGAQSAEPILDRMGIEENMKEMVLFVIRNHLEMGRYYMKFDLDDPEVIAAFAAKMEDPQKLRFLYVHTFCDARGTSEDLWNEYKDNLLSQLYRNTLDLMESKHPVIKNQRRAALRKSIVERIPKEVPKEEIDSHFECLPERYFIHVGGEDVLLHLTMAHKLLSAIKRSDAETSLVPIVEWRNDLERGFTLVHVVTWDRTGLFYHLAGAFSVANLNILSSRAVSRSDHVTIDVFIVTEQNGGLVKESSAREIFEKTLESTLANNKRILPLIAERQKKNRRKDRVRQVDALGLKINPSVNVFQEMALNRTIVEIQANDHIGLLFVLARTISEMGFDITFARISTERSVAIDVFHIESALADQPIDSERLLELREKLNQVVSREEFLIVA
;
A
#
# COMPACT_ATOMS: atom_id res chain seq x y z
N ARG A 1 13.72 7.32 -19.97
CA ARG A 1 14.44 7.95 -18.83
C ARG A 1 13.51 8.32 -17.67
N ARG A 2 12.94 9.54 -17.57
CA ARG A 2 12.16 10.00 -16.39
C ARG A 2 11.10 8.97 -15.94
N LYS A 3 10.33 8.41 -16.88
CA LYS A 3 9.30 7.37 -16.62
C LYS A 3 9.89 6.06 -16.07
N GLU A 4 11.03 5.62 -16.61
CA GLU A 4 11.74 4.42 -16.14
C GLU A 4 12.32 4.61 -14.74
N SER A 5 12.72 5.84 -14.39
CA SER A 5 13.25 6.22 -13.07
C SER A 5 12.15 6.68 -12.08
N GLY A 6 10.90 6.25 -12.25
CA GLY A 6 9.79 6.49 -11.31
C GLY A 6 8.92 7.73 -11.57
N GLY A 7 9.29 8.61 -12.50
CA GLY A 7 8.41 9.66 -13.02
C GLY A 7 8.08 10.82 -12.07
N THR A 8 8.70 10.89 -10.89
CA THR A 8 8.50 11.94 -9.90
C THR A 8 9.81 12.29 -9.17
N VAL A 9 9.92 13.51 -8.64
CA VAL A 9 11.05 13.94 -7.79
C VAL A 9 10.98 13.29 -6.41
N PHE A 10 9.80 12.87 -5.97
CA PHE A 10 9.50 12.42 -4.61
C PHE A 10 9.74 10.93 -4.38
N MET A 11 10.65 10.32 -5.14
CA MET A 11 10.98 8.90 -5.01
C MET A 11 11.84 8.66 -3.75
N GLN A 12 11.49 7.69 -2.90
CA GLN A 12 12.32 7.31 -1.74
C GLN A 12 13.72 6.84 -2.11
N THR A 13 13.85 6.12 -3.22
CA THR A 13 15.13 5.71 -3.82
C THR A 13 15.33 6.43 -5.15
N PRO A 14 15.75 7.71 -5.14
CA PRO A 14 15.81 8.50 -6.35
C PRO A 14 17.03 8.13 -7.20
N ASP A 15 16.86 8.15 -8.53
CA ASP A 15 18.00 8.11 -9.46
C ASP A 15 18.56 9.53 -9.61
N ILE A 16 19.73 9.76 -9.03
CA ILE A 16 20.37 11.09 -8.95
C ILE A 16 20.66 11.65 -10.35
N LYS A 17 20.87 10.77 -11.33
CA LYS A 17 21.24 11.16 -12.70
C LYS A 17 20.03 11.21 -13.61
N ASN A 18 19.30 10.12 -13.69
CA ASN A 18 18.22 9.88 -14.63
C ASN A 18 16.82 10.07 -14.03
N GLY A 19 16.70 10.35 -12.74
CA GLY A 19 15.44 10.73 -12.10
C GLY A 19 14.90 12.07 -12.62
N VAL A 20 13.66 12.34 -12.22
CA VAL A 20 13.06 13.68 -12.37
C VAL A 20 13.79 14.61 -11.42
N GLY A 21 14.19 15.80 -11.90
CA GLY A 21 15.03 16.71 -11.11
C GLY A 21 16.49 16.27 -10.98
N GLY A 22 16.87 15.16 -11.62
CA GLY A 22 18.24 14.65 -11.59
C GLY A 22 19.21 15.44 -12.48
N LEU A 23 20.49 15.06 -12.45
CA LEU A 23 21.56 15.73 -13.19
C LEU A 23 21.27 15.88 -14.69
N ARG A 24 20.55 14.94 -15.30
CA ARG A 24 20.19 15.00 -16.72
C ARG A 24 19.15 16.07 -17.05
N ASP A 25 18.32 16.49 -16.10
CA ASP A 25 17.37 17.60 -16.29
C ASP A 25 18.10 18.95 -16.36
N PHE A 26 19.11 19.15 -15.52
CA PHE A 26 20.01 20.30 -15.59
C PHE A 26 20.87 20.28 -16.87
N GLN A 27 21.48 19.13 -17.19
CA GLN A 27 22.31 19.02 -18.40
C GLN A 27 21.50 19.24 -19.68
N GLY A 28 20.22 18.81 -19.69
CA GLY A 28 19.31 19.03 -20.80
C GLY A 28 19.16 20.51 -21.16
N ILE A 29 18.90 21.39 -20.17
CA ILE A 29 18.79 22.84 -20.42
C ILE A 29 20.11 23.48 -20.84
N VAL A 30 21.24 23.01 -20.32
CA VAL A 30 22.56 23.45 -20.76
C VAL A 30 22.82 23.07 -22.21
N TRP A 31 22.45 21.85 -22.63
CA TRP A 31 22.57 21.41 -24.02
C TRP A 31 21.64 22.18 -24.95
N MET A 32 20.39 22.44 -24.54
CA MET A 32 19.49 23.27 -25.34
C MET A 32 20.00 24.70 -25.49
N SER A 33 20.58 25.28 -24.43
CA SER A 33 21.26 26.58 -24.49
C SER A 33 22.43 26.57 -25.49
N GLN A 34 23.26 25.52 -25.45
CA GLN A 34 24.37 25.35 -26.41
C GLN A 34 23.88 25.30 -27.85
N ILE A 35 22.79 24.56 -28.11
CA ILE A 35 22.22 24.43 -29.46
C ILE A 35 21.62 25.76 -29.94
N LYS A 36 20.89 26.48 -29.08
CA LYS A 36 20.17 27.70 -29.45
C LYS A 36 21.08 28.93 -29.57
N PHE A 37 22.05 29.06 -28.67
CA PHE A 37 22.87 30.27 -28.51
C PHE A 37 24.35 30.05 -28.80
N GLU A 38 24.74 28.85 -29.23
CA GLU A 38 26.14 28.45 -29.49
C GLU A 38 27.07 28.66 -28.29
N SER A 39 26.49 28.72 -27.09
CA SER A 39 27.21 29.00 -25.84
C SER A 39 26.71 28.10 -24.70
N PRO A 40 27.63 27.41 -23.99
CA PRO A 40 27.24 26.44 -22.98
C PRO A 40 26.99 27.13 -21.63
N GLY A 41 26.17 26.48 -20.81
CA GLY A 41 25.95 26.84 -19.41
C GLY A 41 24.73 27.72 -19.18
N LEU A 42 24.63 28.29 -17.98
CA LEU A 42 23.47 29.10 -17.54
C LEU A 42 23.58 30.58 -17.92
N ALA A 43 24.80 31.10 -18.11
CA ALA A 43 25.02 32.52 -18.41
C ALA A 43 24.26 33.01 -19.68
N PRO A 44 24.19 32.24 -20.78
CA PRO A 44 23.40 32.64 -21.95
C PRO A 44 21.90 32.71 -21.65
N LEU A 45 21.38 31.78 -20.82
CA LEU A 45 19.97 31.75 -20.42
C LEU A 45 19.61 32.98 -19.59
N VAL A 46 20.50 33.44 -18.71
CA VAL A 46 20.32 34.69 -17.94
C VAL A 46 20.37 35.91 -18.85
N LYS A 47 21.40 36.00 -19.71
CA LYS A 47 21.58 37.13 -20.65
C LYS A 47 20.38 37.29 -21.59
N LYS A 48 19.73 36.19 -21.96
CA LYS A 48 18.55 36.15 -22.82
C LYS A 48 17.22 36.14 -22.05
N LYS A 49 17.25 36.33 -20.72
CA LYS A 49 16.09 36.42 -19.82
C LYS A 49 15.21 35.16 -19.75
N TYR A 50 15.75 33.99 -20.10
CA TYR A 50 15.11 32.70 -19.82
C TYR A 50 15.15 32.36 -18.34
N LEU A 51 16.16 32.85 -17.63
CA LEU A 51 16.35 32.75 -16.19
C LEU A 51 16.71 34.12 -15.61
N SER A 52 16.33 34.37 -14.36
CA SER A 52 16.90 35.41 -13.52
C SER A 52 18.26 34.97 -12.95
N GLU A 53 19.05 35.93 -12.45
CA GLU A 53 20.32 35.63 -11.77
C GLU A 53 20.11 34.76 -10.53
N VAL A 54 19.04 35.00 -9.78
CA VAL A 54 18.68 34.24 -8.58
C VAL A 54 18.32 32.79 -8.95
N GLU A 55 17.48 32.58 -9.96
CA GLU A 55 17.13 31.23 -10.43
C GLU A 55 18.37 30.47 -10.94
N ALA A 56 19.25 31.13 -11.68
CA ALA A 56 20.48 30.51 -12.17
C ALA A 56 21.42 30.11 -11.03
N LYS A 57 21.53 30.95 -9.98
CA LYS A 57 22.31 30.63 -8.77
C LYS A 57 21.75 29.41 -8.04
N LEU A 58 20.45 29.42 -7.72
CA LEU A 58 19.79 28.30 -7.01
C LEU A 58 19.90 26.99 -7.81
N LEU A 59 19.75 27.07 -9.12
CA LEU A 59 19.89 25.93 -10.02
C LEU A 59 21.33 25.37 -10.03
N GLY A 60 22.34 26.25 -9.99
CA GLY A 60 23.74 25.87 -9.86
C GLY A 60 24.06 25.22 -8.52
N GLU A 61 23.53 25.75 -7.43
CA GLU A 61 23.65 25.18 -6.07
C GLU A 61 23.01 23.80 -6.00
N ALA A 62 21.80 23.63 -6.54
CA ALA A 62 21.12 22.35 -6.61
C ALA A 62 21.90 21.32 -7.44
N TYR A 63 22.45 21.71 -8.59
CA TYR A 63 23.28 20.83 -9.40
C TYR A 63 24.56 20.40 -8.66
N SER A 64 25.21 21.35 -7.97
CA SER A 64 26.39 21.08 -7.15
C SER A 64 26.08 20.13 -6.00
N PHE A 65 24.94 20.30 -5.32
CA PHE A 65 24.48 19.39 -4.28
C PHE A 65 24.31 17.96 -4.82
N LEU A 66 23.54 17.77 -5.90
CA LEU A 66 23.34 16.44 -6.49
C LEU A 66 24.65 15.77 -6.92
N LEU A 67 25.64 16.54 -7.38
CA LEU A 67 26.98 16.02 -7.68
C LEU A 67 27.70 15.52 -6.43
N ARG A 68 27.64 16.27 -5.31
CA ARG A 68 28.23 15.82 -4.03
C ARG A 68 27.59 14.52 -3.55
N VAL A 69 26.26 14.44 -3.58
CA VAL A 69 25.51 13.21 -3.22
C VAL A 69 25.97 12.03 -4.08
N ARG A 70 26.05 12.23 -5.40
CA ARG A 70 26.48 11.19 -6.33
C ARG A 70 27.93 10.76 -6.11
N ASN A 71 28.82 11.70 -5.80
CA ASN A 71 30.22 11.40 -5.53
C ASN A 71 30.39 10.56 -4.26
N GLU A 72 29.68 10.91 -3.19
CA GLU A 72 29.68 10.10 -1.96
C GLU A 72 29.13 8.69 -2.20
N LEU A 73 28.01 8.58 -2.91
CA LEU A 73 27.43 7.29 -3.29
C LEU A 73 28.42 6.43 -4.10
N HIS A 74 29.16 7.05 -5.02
CA HIS A 74 30.18 6.35 -5.82
C HIS A 74 31.40 5.97 -4.99
N GLY A 75 31.84 6.83 -4.07
CA GLY A 75 32.95 6.56 -3.16
C GLY A 75 32.70 5.35 -2.25
N GLN A 76 31.44 5.12 -1.88
CA GLN A 76 31.00 4.00 -1.04
C GLN A 76 30.63 2.74 -1.84
N SER A 77 30.52 2.84 -3.17
CA SER A 77 30.09 1.75 -4.05
C SER A 77 31.26 1.11 -4.80
N LYS A 78 31.27 -0.23 -4.89
CA LYS A 78 32.27 -0.97 -5.71
C LYS A 78 32.02 -0.93 -7.21
N ARG A 79 30.91 -0.31 -7.64
CA ARG A 79 30.48 -0.21 -9.04
C ARG A 79 29.84 1.16 -9.27
N ALA A 80 29.67 1.55 -10.52
CA ALA A 80 28.90 2.74 -10.86
C ALA A 80 27.43 2.54 -10.44
N VAL A 81 26.95 3.36 -9.51
CA VAL A 81 25.56 3.35 -9.01
C VAL A 81 25.01 4.77 -9.06
N ASP A 82 23.92 4.98 -9.81
CA ASP A 82 23.29 6.30 -9.92
C ASP A 82 21.97 6.39 -9.09
N VAL A 83 21.52 5.28 -8.51
CA VAL A 83 20.31 5.19 -7.66
C VAL A 83 20.71 5.24 -6.19
N LEU A 84 20.14 6.18 -5.44
CA LEU A 84 20.36 6.32 -4.00
C LEU A 84 19.43 5.37 -3.24
N TYR A 85 19.88 4.13 -3.01
CA TYR A 85 19.12 3.14 -2.24
C TYR A 85 19.07 3.51 -0.75
N LEU A 86 18.04 3.02 -0.06
CA LEU A 86 17.81 3.31 1.36
C LEU A 86 19.00 2.90 2.24
N GLU A 87 19.67 1.79 1.90
CA GLU A 87 20.89 1.32 2.58
C GLU A 87 22.06 2.30 2.50
N ASN A 88 22.16 3.09 1.42
CA ASN A 88 23.26 4.03 1.22
C ASN A 88 22.97 5.40 1.84
N GLN A 89 21.71 5.74 2.07
CA GLN A 89 21.31 7.07 2.57
C GLN A 89 21.98 7.43 3.90
N PRO A 90 22.07 6.53 4.90
CA PRO A 90 22.73 6.86 6.16
C PRO A 90 24.21 7.26 6.01
N GLU A 91 24.97 6.48 5.25
CA GLU A 91 26.41 6.70 5.09
C GLU A 91 26.69 7.92 4.22
N VAL A 92 25.90 8.12 3.16
CA VAL A 92 25.96 9.34 2.32
C VAL A 92 25.60 10.58 3.13
N ALA A 93 24.53 10.53 3.96
CA ALA A 93 24.13 11.65 4.80
C ALA A 93 25.26 12.06 5.77
N ARG A 94 25.85 11.11 6.50
CA ARG A 94 26.97 11.42 7.41
C ARG A 94 28.18 11.99 6.68
N ALA A 95 28.53 11.43 5.52
CA ALA A 95 29.66 11.91 4.73
C ALA A 95 29.47 13.35 4.22
N LEU A 96 28.22 13.74 3.95
CA LEU A 96 27.86 15.12 3.58
C LEU A 96 27.75 16.08 4.76
N GLY A 97 27.96 15.61 5.99
CA GLY A 97 28.00 16.43 7.20
C GLY A 97 26.69 16.51 7.98
N TYR A 98 25.67 15.73 7.63
CA TYR A 98 24.46 15.63 8.43
C TYR A 98 24.79 14.82 9.70
N SER A 99 24.58 15.44 10.85
CA SER A 99 24.92 14.86 12.15
C SER A 99 23.85 15.19 13.18
N ASP A 100 22.98 14.23 13.44
CA ASP A 100 22.05 14.21 14.56
C ASP A 100 22.29 12.92 15.38
N ASP A 101 21.91 12.92 16.65
CA ASP A 101 22.00 11.73 17.51
C ASP A 101 21.07 10.62 17.00
N ASP A 102 19.96 11.00 16.37
CA ASP A 102 19.05 10.09 15.69
C ASP A 102 19.40 9.93 14.19
N MET A 103 19.78 8.71 13.80
CA MET A 103 20.09 8.37 12.42
C MET A 103 18.87 8.54 11.49
N VAL A 104 17.65 8.31 11.99
CA VAL A 104 16.42 8.49 11.21
C VAL A 104 16.29 9.95 10.81
N LYS A 105 16.41 10.85 11.79
CA LYS A 105 16.37 12.30 11.57
C LYS A 105 17.49 12.79 10.65
N THR A 106 18.71 12.26 10.82
CA THR A 106 19.84 12.54 9.93
C THR A 106 19.52 12.23 8.46
N VAL A 107 18.87 11.10 8.18
CA VAL A 107 18.44 10.74 6.81
C VAL A 107 17.29 11.63 6.35
N GLU A 108 16.33 11.94 7.22
CA GLU A 108 15.20 12.83 6.88
C GLU A 108 15.66 14.22 6.44
N ASP A 109 16.56 14.84 7.20
CA ASP A 109 17.09 16.17 6.89
C ASP A 109 17.85 16.16 5.56
N PHE A 110 18.72 15.16 5.36
CA PHE A 110 19.45 14.97 4.11
C PHE A 110 18.53 14.79 2.89
N MET A 111 17.56 13.89 3.00
CA MET A 111 16.65 13.61 1.91
C MET A 111 15.68 14.77 1.66
N GLY A 112 15.29 15.52 2.70
CA GLY A 112 14.55 16.77 2.57
C GLY A 112 15.28 17.76 1.66
N ASP A 113 16.56 18.02 1.93
CA ASP A 113 17.41 18.88 1.11
C ASP A 113 17.58 18.33 -0.31
N TYR A 114 17.77 17.01 -0.46
CA TYR A 114 17.82 16.35 -1.76
C TYR A 114 16.55 16.65 -2.59
N TYR A 115 15.37 16.45 -2.01
CA TYR A 115 14.11 16.67 -2.73
C TYR A 115 13.90 18.13 -3.08
N MET A 116 14.28 19.06 -2.19
CA MET A 116 14.21 20.50 -2.46
C MET A 116 15.10 20.89 -3.65
N HIS A 117 16.33 20.38 -3.70
CA HIS A 117 17.24 20.61 -4.83
C HIS A 117 16.75 19.94 -6.13
N ALA A 118 16.30 18.69 -6.07
CA ALA A 118 15.75 17.99 -7.24
C ALA A 118 14.50 18.71 -7.79
N ARG A 119 13.62 19.18 -6.91
CA ARG A 119 12.44 19.99 -7.28
C ARG A 119 12.83 21.30 -7.95
N CYS A 120 13.80 22.03 -7.40
CA CYS A 120 14.34 23.24 -8.00
C CYS A 120 14.84 23.00 -9.43
N ILE A 121 15.61 21.92 -9.64
CA ILE A 121 16.08 21.53 -10.97
C ILE A 121 14.90 21.22 -11.89
N TYR A 122 13.97 20.38 -11.46
CA TYR A 122 12.86 19.95 -12.30
C TYR A 122 11.98 21.12 -12.75
N GLU A 123 11.55 21.97 -11.81
CA GLU A 123 10.67 23.09 -12.10
C GLU A 123 11.35 24.09 -13.03
N THR A 124 12.58 24.51 -12.69
CA THR A 124 13.34 25.46 -13.49
C THR A 124 13.67 24.90 -14.87
N SER A 125 14.05 23.62 -14.96
CA SER A 125 14.30 22.98 -16.25
C SER A 125 13.05 22.91 -17.12
N LYS A 126 11.88 22.58 -16.54
CA LYS A 126 10.61 22.55 -17.27
C LYS A 126 10.21 23.89 -17.84
N ILE A 127 10.45 24.93 -17.06
CA ILE A 127 10.22 26.32 -17.43
C ILE A 127 11.09 26.70 -18.64
N VAL A 128 12.40 26.44 -18.56
CA VAL A 128 13.36 26.74 -19.62
C VAL A 128 13.09 25.89 -20.87
N GLU A 129 12.85 24.59 -20.70
CA GLU A 129 12.43 23.66 -21.77
C GLU A 129 11.24 24.23 -22.56
N SER A 130 10.21 24.69 -21.84
CA SER A 130 8.98 25.21 -22.47
C SER A 130 9.22 26.51 -23.22
N ARG A 131 9.94 27.47 -22.60
CA ARG A 131 10.29 28.75 -23.25
C ARG A 131 11.15 28.56 -24.49
N LEU A 132 12.17 27.71 -24.40
CA LEU A 132 13.03 27.39 -25.55
C LEU A 132 12.22 26.71 -26.66
N ALA A 133 11.32 25.79 -26.31
CA ALA A 133 10.46 25.12 -27.30
C ALA A 133 9.53 26.10 -28.03
N GLU A 134 8.93 27.07 -27.33
CA GLU A 134 8.14 28.14 -27.95
C GLU A 134 8.99 28.98 -28.92
N ASP A 135 10.22 29.34 -28.53
CA ASP A 135 11.13 30.11 -29.39
C ASP A 135 11.75 29.29 -30.54
N PHE A 136 11.82 27.97 -30.41
CA PHE A 136 12.17 27.08 -31.53
C PHE A 136 11.00 26.92 -32.51
N ALA A 137 9.76 26.94 -32.02
CA ALA A 137 8.57 26.88 -32.87
C ALA A 137 8.34 28.21 -33.64
N ASN A 138 8.75 29.35 -33.07
CA ASN A 138 8.69 30.68 -33.72
C ASN A 138 10.07 31.36 -33.77
N PRO A 139 11.01 30.93 -34.64
CA PRO A 139 12.40 31.42 -34.66
C PRO A 139 12.57 32.88 -35.07
N SER A 140 11.56 33.48 -35.67
CA SER A 140 11.56 34.86 -36.15
C SER A 140 10.22 35.46 -35.76
N GLY A 141 10.22 36.60 -35.07
CA GLY A 141 9.00 37.39 -34.79
C GLY A 141 8.30 37.94 -36.05
N ALA A 142 8.55 37.35 -37.23
CA ALA A 142 7.81 37.59 -38.44
C ALA A 142 6.47 36.84 -38.33
N LEU A 143 5.40 37.60 -38.14
CA LEU A 143 4.03 37.11 -38.26
C LEU A 143 3.84 36.46 -39.64
N SER A 144 3.93 35.13 -39.68
CA SER A 144 3.52 34.37 -40.85
C SER A 144 2.03 34.65 -41.10
N PHE A 145 1.62 34.89 -42.35
CA PHE A 145 0.21 35.08 -42.72
C PHE A 145 -0.71 33.98 -42.14
N ARG A 146 -0.16 32.76 -41.95
CA ARG A 146 -0.81 31.62 -41.32
C ARG A 146 -1.04 31.82 -39.81
N SER A 147 -0.08 32.39 -39.10
CA SER A 147 -0.18 32.70 -37.66
C SER A 147 -1.17 33.84 -37.37
N VAL A 148 -1.30 34.81 -38.28
CA VAL A 148 -2.33 35.86 -38.24
C VAL A 148 -3.72 35.26 -38.48
N LEU A 149 -3.85 34.38 -39.48
CA LEU A 149 -5.10 33.67 -39.76
C LEU A 149 -5.51 32.73 -38.61
N GLU A 150 -4.55 32.07 -37.96
CA GLU A 150 -4.78 31.25 -36.76
C GLU A 150 -5.13 32.11 -35.54
N ALA A 151 -4.53 33.28 -35.35
CA ALA A 151 -4.90 34.22 -34.31
C ALA A 151 -6.32 34.76 -34.50
N TYR A 152 -6.75 35.01 -35.74
CA TYR A 152 -8.14 35.35 -36.10
C TYR A 152 -9.14 34.19 -35.89
N ARG A 153 -8.66 32.94 -35.85
CA ARG A 153 -9.47 31.74 -35.57
C ARG A 153 -9.40 31.30 -34.11
N LYS A 154 -8.54 31.89 -33.27
CA LYS A 154 -8.50 31.59 -31.84
C LYS A 154 -9.79 32.10 -31.20
N PRO A 155 -10.40 31.32 -30.29
CA PRO A 155 -11.55 31.80 -29.54
C PRO A 155 -11.17 33.09 -28.80
N PRO A 156 -12.09 34.09 -28.72
CA PRO A 156 -11.82 35.32 -28.00
C PRO A 156 -11.41 35.03 -26.56
N ALA A 157 -10.47 35.80 -26.02
CA ALA A 157 -10.05 35.70 -24.64
C ALA A 157 -11.28 35.94 -23.75
N GLN A 158 -11.60 34.98 -22.88
CA GLN A 158 -12.65 35.15 -21.90
C GLN A 158 -12.04 35.77 -20.65
N GLU A 159 -12.46 36.98 -20.28
CA GLU A 159 -12.08 37.59 -19.01
C GLU A 159 -12.91 37.02 -17.85
N THR A 160 -12.25 36.67 -16.75
CA THR A 160 -12.87 36.16 -15.53
C THR A 160 -12.02 36.54 -14.32
N ASP A 161 -12.57 37.29 -13.36
CA ASP A 161 -11.89 37.67 -12.11
C ASP A 161 -10.50 38.32 -12.33
N GLY A 162 -10.36 39.13 -13.40
CA GLY A 162 -9.10 39.77 -13.79
C GLY A 162 -8.11 38.88 -14.55
N PHE A 163 -8.47 37.62 -14.82
CA PHE A 163 -7.69 36.69 -15.63
C PHE A 163 -8.21 36.57 -17.05
N GLU A 164 -7.30 36.38 -18.00
CA GLU A 164 -7.58 36.13 -19.41
C GLU A 164 -7.47 34.62 -19.68
N VAL A 165 -8.56 33.99 -20.10
CA VAL A 165 -8.58 32.56 -20.47
C VAL A 165 -8.50 32.43 -21.99
N ILE A 166 -7.40 31.84 -22.47
CA ILE A 166 -7.13 31.62 -23.90
C ILE A 166 -6.86 30.13 -24.14
N GLY A 167 -7.86 29.42 -24.65
CA GLY A 167 -7.79 27.97 -24.83
C GLY A 167 -7.65 27.23 -23.49
N LYS A 168 -6.56 26.47 -23.31
CA LYS A 168 -6.23 25.75 -22.05
C LYS A 168 -5.21 26.49 -21.18
N LYS A 169 -5.10 27.80 -21.34
CA LYS A 169 -4.14 28.64 -20.62
C LYS A 169 -4.87 29.81 -19.96
N ILE A 170 -4.50 30.11 -18.72
CA ILE A 170 -4.95 31.29 -17.97
C ILE A 170 -3.76 32.22 -17.80
N ASP A 171 -3.92 33.50 -18.12
CA ASP A 171 -2.89 34.54 -17.95
C ASP A 171 -3.47 35.78 -17.29
N THR A 172 -2.62 36.76 -17.02
CA THR A 172 -3.05 38.11 -16.63
C THR A 172 -2.06 39.13 -17.17
N SER A 173 -2.57 40.30 -17.55
CA SER A 173 -1.78 41.48 -17.88
C SER A 173 -1.52 42.39 -16.66
N ASN A 174 -2.21 42.15 -15.54
CA ASN A 174 -2.07 42.92 -14.30
C ASN A 174 -1.07 42.25 -13.34
N GLU A 175 0.08 42.89 -13.10
CA GLU A 175 1.11 42.39 -12.18
C GLU A 175 0.74 42.54 -10.69
N GLU A 176 -0.27 43.35 -10.36
CA GLU A 176 -0.72 43.63 -8.98
C GLU A 176 -2.04 42.90 -8.64
N ILE A 177 -2.48 41.97 -9.49
CA ILE A 177 -3.79 41.31 -9.38
C ILE A 177 -4.02 40.63 -8.01
N PHE A 178 -2.96 40.09 -7.39
CA PHE A 178 -3.05 39.40 -6.09
C PHE A 178 -2.94 40.38 -4.92
N GLU A 179 -2.24 41.49 -5.11
CA GLU A 179 -2.11 42.55 -4.12
C GLU A 179 -3.44 43.32 -3.99
N GLU A 180 -4.19 43.49 -5.08
CA GLU A 180 -5.55 44.03 -5.08
C GLU A 180 -6.56 43.14 -4.33
N ASP A 181 -6.47 41.83 -4.54
CA ASP A 181 -7.31 40.84 -3.87
C ASP A 181 -6.52 39.53 -3.69
N PRO A 182 -5.96 39.31 -2.47
CA PRO A 182 -5.16 38.12 -2.19
C PRO A 182 -5.92 36.82 -2.49
N ASP A 183 -7.23 36.76 -2.24
CA ASP A 183 -8.04 35.54 -2.40
C ASP A 183 -8.05 35.04 -3.86
N ARG A 184 -7.70 35.89 -4.83
CA ARG A 184 -7.45 35.48 -6.23
C ARG A 184 -6.37 34.42 -6.35
N LEU A 185 -5.44 34.31 -5.40
CA LEU A 185 -4.45 33.24 -5.37
C LEU A 185 -5.12 31.86 -5.38
N LEU A 186 -6.18 31.65 -4.59
CA LEU A 186 -6.94 30.39 -4.64
C LEU A 186 -7.96 30.35 -5.77
N ARG A 187 -8.61 31.49 -6.08
CA ARG A 187 -9.62 31.52 -7.17
C ARG A 187 -9.00 31.23 -8.53
N LEU A 188 -7.73 31.61 -8.77
CA LEU A 188 -6.96 31.19 -9.93
C LEU A 188 -7.03 29.67 -10.14
N PHE A 189 -6.74 28.88 -9.10
CA PHE A 189 -6.77 27.42 -9.21
C PHE A 189 -8.18 26.87 -9.41
N ARG A 190 -9.19 27.52 -8.83
CA ARG A 190 -10.60 27.19 -9.13
C ARG A 190 -10.96 27.49 -10.58
N HIS A 191 -10.46 28.59 -11.15
CA HIS A 191 -10.62 28.89 -12.58
C HIS A 191 -9.87 27.87 -13.45
N CYS A 192 -8.63 27.51 -13.10
CA CYS A 192 -7.89 26.44 -13.76
C CYS A 192 -8.70 25.13 -13.80
N GLN A 193 -9.34 24.76 -12.69
CA GLN A 193 -10.19 23.58 -12.62
C GLN A 193 -11.43 23.69 -13.50
N ARG A 194 -12.13 24.82 -13.46
CA ARG A 194 -13.36 25.05 -14.22
C ARG A 194 -13.13 25.05 -15.72
N PHE A 195 -12.03 25.62 -16.18
CA PHE A 195 -11.71 25.76 -17.61
C PHE A 195 -10.79 24.65 -18.14
N GLU A 196 -10.47 23.64 -17.32
CA GLU A 196 -9.46 22.62 -17.62
C GLU A 196 -8.16 23.21 -18.19
N ALA A 197 -7.78 24.35 -17.61
CA ALA A 197 -6.69 25.20 -18.07
C ALA A 197 -5.56 25.24 -17.05
N LYS A 198 -4.38 25.65 -17.51
CA LYS A 198 -3.20 25.83 -16.65
C LYS A 198 -2.79 27.29 -16.60
N PRO A 199 -2.23 27.76 -15.48
CA PRO A 199 -1.65 29.10 -15.44
C PRO A 199 -0.53 29.19 -16.47
N SER A 200 -0.37 30.38 -17.04
CA SER A 200 0.75 30.71 -17.90
C SER A 200 2.06 30.64 -17.13
N TYR A 201 3.18 30.71 -17.85
CA TYR A 201 4.47 30.79 -17.19
C TYR A 201 4.61 32.07 -16.35
N SER A 202 4.26 33.22 -16.92
CA SER A 202 4.27 34.54 -16.25
C SER A 202 3.42 34.51 -14.99
N LEU A 203 2.22 33.96 -15.08
CA LEU A 203 1.30 33.86 -13.96
C LEU A 203 1.80 32.91 -12.88
N ARG A 204 2.42 31.77 -13.23
CA ARG A 204 3.09 30.89 -12.24
C ARG A 204 4.21 31.62 -11.49
N ALA A 205 5.02 32.41 -12.20
CA ALA A 205 6.10 33.19 -11.59
C ALA A 205 5.52 34.27 -10.67
N LEU A 206 4.44 34.93 -11.08
CA LEU A 206 3.72 35.91 -10.28
C LEU A 206 3.18 35.28 -8.99
N VAL A 207 2.48 34.14 -9.08
CA VAL A 207 1.99 33.38 -7.91
C VAL A 207 3.12 33.08 -6.91
N ARG A 208 4.30 32.63 -7.38
CA ARG A 208 5.44 32.35 -6.51
C ARG A 208 5.95 33.60 -5.78
N ARG A 209 5.96 34.77 -6.43
CA ARG A 209 6.37 36.04 -5.82
C ARG A 209 5.34 36.53 -4.80
N SER A 210 4.06 36.29 -5.05
CA SER A 210 2.95 36.72 -4.19
C SER A 210 2.62 35.72 -3.06
N LEU A 211 3.42 34.66 -2.85
CA LEU A 211 3.20 33.70 -1.74
C LEU A 211 3.23 34.34 -0.35
N HIS A 212 3.89 35.49 -0.21
CA HIS A 212 3.95 36.25 1.05
C HIS A 212 2.59 36.83 1.45
N LEU A 213 1.63 36.94 0.52
CA LEU A 213 0.26 37.38 0.79
C LEU A 213 -0.60 36.29 1.45
N ILE A 214 -0.13 35.03 1.46
CA ILE A 214 -0.79 33.93 2.19
C ILE A 214 -0.34 33.99 3.66
N ASP A 215 -0.90 34.96 4.38
CA ASP A 215 -0.63 35.22 5.79
C ASP A 215 -1.76 34.69 6.70
N ALA A 216 -1.70 35.01 8.01
CA ALA A 216 -2.72 34.57 8.96
C ALA A 216 -4.13 35.09 8.63
N GLN A 217 -4.25 36.30 8.06
CA GLN A 217 -5.54 36.85 7.66
C GLN A 217 -6.11 36.06 6.48
N PHE A 218 -5.27 35.73 5.50
CA PHE A 218 -5.63 34.88 4.37
C PHE A 218 -6.14 33.51 4.81
N LEU A 219 -5.45 32.85 5.76
CA LEU A 219 -5.84 31.53 6.28
C LEU A 219 -7.25 31.50 6.87
N HIS A 220 -7.71 32.62 7.44
CA HIS A 220 -9.04 32.78 8.02
C HIS A 220 -10.05 33.45 7.07
N SER A 221 -9.68 33.78 5.83
CA SER A 221 -10.61 34.32 4.84
C SER A 221 -11.72 33.31 4.53
N SER A 222 -12.97 33.71 4.72
CA SER A 222 -14.14 32.88 4.38
C SER A 222 -14.19 32.58 2.88
N THR A 223 -13.79 33.53 2.04
CA THR A 223 -13.79 33.38 0.58
C THR A 223 -12.69 32.42 0.13
N ALA A 224 -11.49 32.52 0.69
CA ALA A 224 -10.39 31.58 0.45
C ALA A 224 -10.80 30.14 0.81
N ASN A 225 -11.32 29.95 2.03
CA ASN A 225 -11.75 28.65 2.53
C ASN A 225 -12.93 28.05 1.73
N LYS A 226 -13.93 28.86 1.35
CA LYS A 226 -15.02 28.44 0.45
C LYS A 226 -14.50 28.05 -0.93
N THR A 227 -13.52 28.78 -1.47
CA THR A 227 -12.90 28.49 -2.76
C THR A 227 -12.16 27.16 -2.72
N PHE A 228 -11.35 26.92 -1.68
CA PHE A 228 -10.65 25.65 -1.51
C PHE A 228 -11.61 24.48 -1.34
N ARG A 229 -12.66 24.64 -0.53
CA ARG A 229 -13.74 23.65 -0.41
C ARG A 229 -14.39 23.36 -1.77
N ALA A 230 -14.66 24.39 -2.58
CA ALA A 230 -15.23 24.21 -3.92
C ALA A 230 -14.28 23.48 -4.88
N ILE A 231 -12.96 23.61 -4.71
CA ILE A 231 -11.97 22.83 -5.47
C ILE A 231 -12.09 21.35 -5.11
N LEU A 232 -12.14 21.02 -3.81
CA LEU A 232 -12.27 19.64 -3.31
C LEU A 232 -13.62 19.00 -3.67
N GLN A 233 -14.69 19.80 -3.78
CA GLN A 233 -16.03 19.32 -4.14
C GLN A 233 -16.20 18.98 -5.62
N ASN A 234 -15.24 19.36 -6.48
CA ASN A 234 -15.30 19.08 -7.92
C ASN A 234 -14.73 17.69 -8.24
N VAL A 235 -15.52 16.68 -7.90
CA VAL A 235 -15.14 15.27 -7.96
C VAL A 235 -14.55 14.85 -9.32
N GLY A 236 -13.45 14.11 -9.31
CA GLY A 236 -12.80 13.61 -10.53
C GLY A 236 -11.79 14.58 -11.16
N SER A 237 -11.59 15.75 -10.57
CA SER A 237 -10.68 16.79 -11.07
C SER A 237 -9.89 17.51 -9.96
N VAL A 238 -9.70 16.88 -8.81
CA VAL A 238 -9.11 17.52 -7.61
C VAL A 238 -7.59 17.44 -7.62
N PHE A 239 -7.02 16.26 -7.90
CA PHE A 239 -5.58 16.04 -7.85
C PHE A 239 -4.78 16.99 -8.75
N PRO A 240 -5.13 17.22 -10.03
CA PRO A 240 -4.34 18.10 -10.91
C PRO A 240 -4.19 19.51 -10.34
N ILE A 241 -5.21 19.99 -9.63
CA ILE A 241 -5.25 21.34 -9.07
C ILE A 241 -4.44 21.41 -7.78
N LEU A 242 -4.64 20.47 -6.85
CA LEU A 242 -3.85 20.42 -5.63
C LEU A 242 -2.36 20.16 -5.93
N ALA A 243 -2.04 19.37 -6.95
CA ALA A 243 -0.66 19.17 -7.41
C ALA A 243 -0.04 20.47 -7.96
N GLU A 244 -0.79 21.27 -8.74
CA GLU A 244 -0.31 22.57 -9.23
C GLU A 244 -0.15 23.58 -8.07
N MET A 245 -1.10 23.62 -7.13
CA MET A 245 -1.00 24.44 -5.92
C MET A 245 0.21 24.06 -5.08
N HIS A 246 0.49 22.76 -4.93
CA HIS A 246 1.67 22.25 -4.23
C HIS A 246 2.94 22.66 -4.94
N ALA A 247 3.01 22.47 -6.26
CA ALA A 247 4.15 22.84 -7.09
C ALA A 247 4.48 24.33 -7.01
N LEU A 248 3.47 25.20 -6.87
CA LEU A 248 3.65 26.64 -6.73
C LEU A 248 3.83 27.10 -5.26
N GLY A 249 3.79 26.19 -4.29
CA GLY A 249 3.96 26.49 -2.85
C GLY A 249 2.69 27.03 -2.17
N VAL A 250 1.61 27.23 -2.92
CA VAL A 250 0.33 27.75 -2.41
C VAL A 250 -0.31 26.76 -1.44
N LEU A 251 -0.30 25.46 -1.75
CA LEU A 251 -0.97 24.45 -0.92
C LEU A 251 -0.35 24.36 0.48
N GLY A 252 0.99 24.30 0.56
CA GLY A 252 1.70 24.23 1.84
C GLY A 252 1.64 25.51 2.66
N ARG A 253 1.49 26.68 2.02
CA ARG A 253 1.25 27.96 2.72
C ARG A 253 -0.19 28.07 3.22
N PHE A 254 -1.17 27.65 2.41
CA PHE A 254 -2.58 27.70 2.77
C PHE A 254 -2.98 26.65 3.80
N THR A 255 -2.33 25.49 3.83
CA THR A 255 -2.49 24.47 4.87
C THR A 255 -1.11 24.17 5.47
N PRO A 256 -0.65 24.97 6.44
CA PRO A 256 0.68 24.84 7.03
C PRO A 256 0.99 23.42 7.54
N GLU A 257 -0.01 22.71 8.07
CA GLU A 257 0.08 21.33 8.53
C GLU A 257 0.49 20.39 7.40
N PHE A 258 -0.11 20.56 6.21
CA PHE A 258 0.31 19.85 5.00
C PHE A 258 1.68 20.32 4.52
N GLY A 259 1.96 21.63 4.65
CA GLY A 259 3.26 22.21 4.35
C GLY A 259 4.42 21.50 5.06
N ARG A 260 4.22 21.09 6.33
CA ARG A 260 5.20 20.31 7.11
C ARG A 260 5.49 18.91 6.55
N LEU A 261 4.61 18.36 5.71
CA LEU A 261 4.83 17.08 5.02
C LEU A 261 5.64 17.23 3.73
N THR A 262 5.88 18.46 3.25
CA THR A 262 6.59 18.72 2.00
C THR A 262 7.98 18.10 2.06
N CYS A 263 8.27 17.18 1.13
CA CYS A 263 9.55 16.46 1.08
C CYS A 263 9.88 15.62 2.33
N LYS A 264 8.89 15.33 3.19
CA LYS A 264 9.06 14.50 4.38
C LYS A 264 9.21 13.03 3.99
N VAL A 265 10.34 12.43 4.35
CA VAL A 265 10.60 10.99 4.14
C VAL A 265 9.64 10.16 4.98
N GLN A 266 9.19 9.04 4.43
CA GLN A 266 8.42 8.03 5.16
C GLN A 266 9.32 6.82 5.40
N HIS A 267 9.28 6.23 6.60
CA HIS A 267 10.21 5.16 6.99
C HIS A 267 9.61 3.76 6.85
N GLU A 268 8.31 3.66 6.58
CA GLU A 268 7.68 2.38 6.31
C GLU A 268 8.06 1.88 4.90
N PHE A 269 8.54 0.65 4.82
CA PHE A 269 9.18 0.03 3.63
C PHE A 269 8.30 -0.04 2.38
N TYR A 270 6.99 0.07 2.52
CA TYR A 270 6.03 0.02 1.42
C TYR A 270 5.82 1.38 0.73
N HIS A 271 6.17 2.50 1.39
CA HIS A 271 6.03 3.82 0.79
C HIS A 271 7.06 4.02 -0.32
N ARG A 272 6.59 4.41 -1.51
CA ARG A 272 7.48 4.82 -2.61
C ARG A 272 7.75 6.32 -2.62
N TYR A 273 6.85 7.08 -1.98
CA TYR A 273 6.78 8.54 -2.06
C TYR A 273 7.02 9.22 -0.72
N THR A 274 7.45 10.48 -0.75
CA THR A 274 7.39 11.37 0.43
C THR A 274 5.92 11.57 0.88
N ALA A 275 5.71 11.97 2.13
CA ALA A 275 4.37 12.03 2.73
C ALA A 275 3.40 12.94 1.95
N ASP A 276 3.84 14.14 1.56
CA ASP A 276 3.08 15.06 0.70
C ASP A 276 2.68 14.44 -0.65
N ALA A 277 3.64 13.80 -1.32
CA ALA A 277 3.42 13.17 -2.62
C ALA A 277 2.51 11.95 -2.52
N HIS A 278 2.59 11.19 -1.42
CA HIS A 278 1.67 10.10 -1.12
C HIS A 278 0.23 10.63 -0.96
N VAL A 279 0.00 11.66 -0.14
CA VAL A 279 -1.33 12.27 0.01
C VAL A 279 -1.88 12.70 -1.35
N LEU A 280 -1.09 13.40 -2.18
CA LEU A 280 -1.52 13.77 -3.53
C LEU A 280 -1.80 12.55 -4.42
N ALA A 281 -1.01 11.47 -4.30
CA ALA A 281 -1.25 10.23 -5.03
C ALA A 281 -2.57 9.57 -4.62
N THR A 282 -2.96 9.58 -3.35
CA THR A 282 -4.27 9.06 -2.91
C THR A 282 -5.43 9.83 -3.56
N LEU A 283 -5.33 11.16 -3.65
CA LEU A 283 -6.33 12.01 -4.31
C LEU A 283 -6.41 11.72 -5.81
N ARG A 284 -5.28 11.39 -6.46
CA ARG A 284 -5.26 10.96 -7.86
C ARG A 284 -6.01 9.65 -8.06
N GLU A 285 -5.84 8.68 -7.15
CA GLU A 285 -6.58 7.42 -7.22
C GLU A 285 -8.08 7.66 -6.98
N LEU A 286 -8.45 8.58 -6.10
CA LEU A 286 -9.85 8.97 -5.90
C LEU A 286 -10.46 9.66 -7.14
N ASP A 287 -9.70 10.52 -7.83
CA ASP A 287 -10.14 11.10 -9.11
C ASP A 287 -10.47 9.99 -10.13
N LYS A 288 -9.66 8.91 -10.18
CA LYS A 288 -9.95 7.73 -11.02
C LYS A 288 -11.22 7.00 -10.59
N VAL A 289 -11.47 6.86 -9.29
CA VAL A 289 -12.70 6.24 -8.76
C VAL A 289 -13.93 7.00 -9.25
N PHE A 290 -13.94 8.32 -9.14
CA PHE A 290 -15.05 9.14 -9.63
C PHE A 290 -15.18 9.11 -11.16
N ALA A 291 -14.06 9.14 -11.89
CA ALA A 291 -14.06 9.00 -13.35
C ALA A 291 -14.60 7.63 -13.79
N GLY A 292 -14.33 6.57 -13.03
CA GLY A 292 -14.87 5.23 -13.22
C GLY A 292 -14.58 4.60 -14.57
N LYS A 293 -13.35 4.78 -15.07
CA LYS A 293 -12.87 4.22 -16.35
C LYS A 293 -12.31 2.80 -16.21
N GLU A 294 -11.85 2.43 -15.02
CA GLU A 294 -11.34 1.09 -14.72
C GLU A 294 -12.45 0.25 -14.08
N GLU A 295 -12.52 -1.05 -14.40
CA GLU A 295 -13.54 -1.94 -13.84
C GLU A 295 -13.39 -2.08 -12.31
N ILE A 296 -12.16 -2.24 -11.83
CA ILE A 296 -11.85 -2.38 -10.40
C ILE A 296 -12.37 -1.22 -9.54
N VAL A 297 -12.44 0.00 -10.09
CA VAL A 297 -12.88 1.18 -9.33
C VAL A 297 -14.40 1.31 -9.21
N CYS A 298 -15.17 0.57 -10.01
CA CYS A 298 -16.62 0.74 -10.10
C CYS A 298 -17.32 0.45 -8.76
N LYS A 299 -16.95 -0.62 -8.07
CA LYS A 299 -17.50 -0.98 -6.75
C LYS A 299 -17.23 0.08 -5.67
N TYR A 300 -16.08 0.75 -5.73
CA TYR A 300 -15.74 1.84 -4.80
C TYR A 300 -16.56 3.09 -5.09
N ARG A 301 -16.75 3.42 -6.38
CA ARG A 301 -17.63 4.51 -6.80
C ARG A 301 -19.08 4.26 -6.36
N ASP A 302 -19.56 3.03 -6.49
CA ASP A 302 -20.92 2.67 -6.11
C ASP A 302 -21.12 2.70 -4.58
N ALA A 303 -20.09 2.37 -3.80
CA ALA A 303 -20.10 2.59 -2.34
C ALA A 303 -20.22 4.09 -2.00
N LEU A 304 -19.44 4.96 -2.64
CA LEU A 304 -19.53 6.42 -2.44
C LEU A 304 -20.91 6.99 -2.82
N ARG A 305 -21.52 6.50 -3.91
CA ARG A 305 -22.85 6.96 -4.35
C ARG A 305 -23.97 6.67 -3.34
N LYS A 306 -23.74 5.74 -2.41
CA LYS A 306 -24.64 5.43 -1.30
C LYS A 306 -24.36 6.27 -0.05
N THR A 307 -23.47 7.27 -0.15
CA THR A 307 -23.21 8.23 0.94
C THR A 307 -23.92 9.56 0.69
N ASP A 308 -24.18 10.31 1.75
CA ASP A 308 -24.93 11.58 1.66
C ASP A 308 -24.13 12.67 0.92
N VAL A 309 -22.81 12.73 1.18
CA VAL A 309 -21.89 13.70 0.57
C VAL A 309 -20.66 12.97 0.01
N PRO A 310 -20.74 12.38 -1.20
CA PRO A 310 -19.66 11.56 -1.76
C PRO A 310 -18.31 12.27 -1.83
N ALA A 311 -18.30 13.59 -2.08
CA ALA A 311 -17.07 14.37 -2.18
C ALA A 311 -16.31 14.55 -0.85
N LEU A 312 -16.95 14.25 0.30
CA LEU A 312 -16.34 14.41 1.62
C LEU A 312 -15.05 13.57 1.78
N VAL A 313 -14.96 12.46 1.05
CA VAL A 313 -13.77 11.58 1.05
C VAL A 313 -12.50 12.26 0.51
N TYR A 314 -12.60 13.33 -0.30
CA TYR A 314 -11.43 14.14 -0.66
C TYR A 314 -10.81 14.84 0.55
N LEU A 315 -11.63 15.34 1.49
CA LEU A 315 -11.14 15.93 2.73
C LEU A 315 -10.51 14.87 3.62
N MET A 316 -11.13 13.69 3.72
CA MET A 316 -10.59 12.58 4.51
C MET A 316 -9.19 12.20 4.02
N LEU A 317 -9.02 11.93 2.73
CA LEU A 317 -7.73 11.60 2.13
C LEU A 317 -6.72 12.76 2.20
N TYR A 318 -7.16 14.01 2.02
CA TYR A 318 -6.25 15.16 2.12
C TYR A 318 -5.66 15.33 3.53
N LEU A 319 -6.40 14.94 4.56
CA LEU A 319 -6.07 15.21 5.96
C LEU A 319 -5.56 13.97 6.74
N HIS A 320 -5.72 12.75 6.23
CA HIS A 320 -5.50 11.52 7.00
C HIS A 320 -4.09 11.38 7.61
N ASP A 321 -3.08 11.88 6.89
CA ASP A 321 -1.68 11.67 7.21
C ASP A 321 -0.98 12.91 7.80
N LEU A 322 -1.72 13.98 8.10
CA LEU A 322 -1.13 15.21 8.63
C LEU A 322 -0.37 15.00 9.95
N GLY A 323 -0.76 14.01 10.74
CA GLY A 323 -0.10 13.67 12.01
C GLY A 323 1.33 13.12 11.86
N LYS A 324 1.73 12.69 10.66
CA LYS A 324 3.09 12.16 10.38
C LYS A 324 4.17 13.24 10.48
N ALA A 325 3.81 14.52 10.37
CA ALA A 325 4.75 15.64 10.57
C ALA A 325 5.42 15.58 11.95
N ASP A 326 4.70 15.10 12.96
CA ASP A 326 5.13 15.00 14.36
C ASP A 326 5.55 13.55 14.73
N GLY A 327 5.83 12.71 13.73
CA GLY A 327 6.25 11.31 13.87
C GLY A 327 5.18 10.28 13.53
N ILE A 328 5.57 9.00 13.42
CA ILE A 328 4.69 7.90 12.94
C ILE A 328 3.78 7.35 14.05
N LYS A 329 4.29 7.18 15.27
CA LYS A 329 3.51 6.52 16.34
C LYS A 329 2.36 7.42 16.80
N GLY A 330 1.12 6.97 16.65
CA GLY A 330 -0.09 7.73 17.01
C GLY A 330 -0.42 8.88 16.06
N HIS A 331 0.01 8.78 14.79
CA HIS A 331 -0.27 9.81 13.79
C HIS A 331 -1.77 9.89 13.44
N CYS A 332 -2.54 8.82 13.59
CA CYS A 332 -3.98 8.83 13.31
C CYS A 332 -4.71 9.78 14.28
N GLU A 333 -4.41 9.69 15.58
CA GLU A 333 -5.00 10.54 16.61
C GLU A 333 -4.55 12.00 16.48
N ARG A 334 -3.24 12.22 16.27
CA ARG A 334 -2.71 13.57 16.03
C ARG A 334 -3.21 14.19 14.74
N GLY A 335 -3.35 13.38 13.69
CA GLY A 335 -3.91 13.79 12.41
C GLY A 335 -5.33 14.31 12.57
N ALA A 336 -6.15 13.61 13.34
CA ALA A 336 -7.51 14.06 13.66
C ALA A 336 -7.51 15.36 14.49
N GLN A 337 -6.64 15.48 15.49
CA GLN A 337 -6.49 16.72 16.27
C GLN A 337 -6.06 17.92 15.38
N SER A 338 -5.17 17.67 14.42
CA SER A 338 -4.70 18.71 13.48
C SER A 338 -5.75 19.06 12.42
N ALA A 339 -6.60 18.11 12.06
CA ALA A 339 -7.65 18.29 11.06
C ALA A 339 -8.82 19.16 11.56
N GLU A 340 -9.12 19.15 12.86
CA GLU A 340 -10.27 19.84 13.43
C GLU A 340 -10.26 21.37 13.17
N PRO A 341 -9.18 22.13 13.49
CA PRO A 341 -9.10 23.55 13.15
C PRO A 341 -9.20 23.84 11.64
N ILE A 342 -8.72 22.90 10.80
CA ILE A 342 -8.78 23.00 9.34
C ILE A 342 -10.23 22.86 8.84
N LEU A 343 -11.01 21.96 9.45
CA LEU A 343 -12.42 21.77 9.12
C LEU A 343 -13.26 22.96 9.59
N ASP A 344 -12.93 23.55 10.74
CA ASP A 344 -13.58 24.74 11.27
C ASP A 344 -13.41 25.96 10.35
N ARG A 345 -12.17 26.27 9.94
CA ARG A 345 -11.93 27.38 8.99
C ARG A 345 -12.62 27.17 7.64
N MET A 346 -12.83 25.92 7.22
CA MET A 346 -13.55 25.55 6.00
C MET A 346 -15.08 25.61 6.13
N GLY A 347 -15.59 25.84 7.35
CA GLY A 347 -17.03 25.89 7.62
C GLY A 347 -17.72 24.55 7.31
N ILE A 348 -17.09 23.44 7.69
CA ILE A 348 -17.67 22.09 7.59
C ILE A 348 -18.63 21.88 8.77
N GLU A 349 -19.85 21.41 8.49
CA GLU A 349 -20.85 21.17 9.53
C GLU A 349 -20.42 20.03 10.48
N GLU A 350 -20.92 20.07 11.71
CA GLU A 350 -20.45 19.21 12.80
C GLU A 350 -20.61 17.71 12.51
N ASN A 351 -21.73 17.31 11.88
CA ASN A 351 -21.97 15.92 11.45
C ASN A 351 -20.93 15.43 10.42
N MET A 352 -20.59 16.26 9.43
CA MET A 352 -19.58 15.96 8.41
C MET A 352 -18.18 15.99 9.03
N LYS A 353 -17.93 16.89 9.98
CA LYS A 353 -16.66 16.96 10.72
C LYS A 353 -16.43 15.68 11.51
N GLU A 354 -17.42 15.19 12.27
CA GLU A 354 -17.33 13.94 13.01
C GLU A 354 -16.98 12.76 12.07
N MET A 355 -17.65 12.69 10.91
CA MET A 355 -17.37 11.67 9.89
C MET A 355 -15.92 11.71 9.40
N VAL A 356 -15.41 12.91 9.07
CA VAL A 356 -14.02 13.10 8.61
C VAL A 356 -13.04 12.68 9.71
N LEU A 357 -13.23 13.19 10.93
CA LEU A 357 -12.35 12.88 12.06
C LEU A 357 -12.39 11.39 12.41
N PHE A 358 -13.54 10.73 12.32
CA PHE A 358 -13.65 9.29 12.52
C PHE A 358 -12.82 8.51 11.51
N VAL A 359 -12.93 8.83 10.22
CA VAL A 359 -12.17 8.15 9.17
C VAL A 359 -10.67 8.39 9.35
N ILE A 360 -10.24 9.61 9.65
CA ILE A 360 -8.82 9.91 9.93
C ILE A 360 -8.31 9.09 11.13
N ARG A 361 -9.06 8.99 12.23
CA ARG A 361 -8.64 8.20 13.40
C ARG A 361 -8.54 6.71 13.11
N ASN A 362 -9.36 6.19 12.19
CA ASN A 362 -9.49 4.77 11.94
C ASN A 362 -8.96 4.32 10.57
N HIS A 363 -8.22 5.17 9.84
CA HIS A 363 -7.89 4.90 8.43
C HIS A 363 -7.06 3.61 8.21
N LEU A 364 -6.30 3.18 9.22
CA LEU A 364 -5.52 1.93 9.20
C LEU A 364 -6.32 0.69 9.62
N GLU A 365 -7.51 0.85 10.21
CA GLU A 365 -8.24 -0.25 10.84
C GLU A 365 -8.77 -1.26 9.85
N MET A 366 -9.25 -0.79 8.70
CA MET A 366 -9.71 -1.72 7.67
C MET A 366 -8.54 -2.55 7.12
N GLY A 367 -7.37 -1.92 6.94
CA GLY A 367 -6.09 -2.55 6.63
C GLY A 367 -5.71 -3.64 7.63
N ARG A 368 -5.70 -3.27 8.91
CA ARG A 368 -5.44 -4.17 10.03
C ARG A 368 -6.37 -5.38 10.01
N TYR A 369 -7.67 -5.19 9.81
CA TYR A 369 -8.63 -6.29 9.86
C TYR A 369 -8.45 -7.28 8.72
N TYR A 370 -8.38 -6.80 7.47
CA TYR A 370 -8.26 -7.71 6.33
C TYR A 370 -6.89 -8.42 6.29
N MET A 371 -5.82 -7.80 6.80
CA MET A 371 -4.49 -8.40 6.82
C MET A 371 -4.26 -9.35 8.00
N LYS A 372 -4.91 -9.12 9.15
CA LYS A 372 -4.58 -9.86 10.39
C LYS A 372 -5.62 -10.86 10.85
N PHE A 373 -6.85 -10.80 10.35
CA PHE A 373 -7.95 -11.61 10.89
C PHE A 373 -8.67 -12.43 9.82
N ASP A 374 -9.26 -13.54 10.25
CA ASP A 374 -10.13 -14.33 9.41
C ASP A 374 -11.44 -13.57 9.11
N LEU A 375 -11.72 -13.32 7.83
CA LEU A 375 -12.86 -12.52 7.39
C LEU A 375 -14.14 -13.34 7.23
N ASP A 376 -14.04 -14.67 7.32
CA ASP A 376 -15.21 -15.54 7.40
C ASP A 376 -15.75 -15.66 8.83
N ASP A 377 -15.03 -15.10 9.81
CA ASP A 377 -15.39 -15.13 11.21
C ASP A 377 -16.39 -14.03 11.60
N PRO A 378 -17.65 -14.36 11.93
CA PRO A 378 -18.64 -13.41 12.38
C PRO A 378 -18.26 -12.67 13.65
N GLU A 379 -17.40 -13.21 14.52
CA GLU A 379 -16.93 -12.45 15.69
C GLU A 379 -16.00 -11.32 15.27
N VAL A 380 -15.10 -11.57 14.31
CA VAL A 380 -14.25 -10.54 13.70
C VAL A 380 -15.11 -9.50 13.00
N ILE A 381 -16.09 -9.93 12.20
CA ILE A 381 -17.01 -9.02 11.49
C ILE A 381 -17.86 -8.21 12.48
N ALA A 382 -18.36 -8.83 13.55
CA ALA A 382 -19.13 -8.13 14.58
C ALA A 382 -18.29 -7.12 15.36
N ALA A 383 -17.05 -7.48 15.73
CA ALA A 383 -16.13 -6.58 16.39
C ALA A 383 -15.79 -5.37 15.50
N PHE A 384 -15.55 -5.59 14.20
CA PHE A 384 -15.32 -4.52 13.24
C PHE A 384 -16.58 -3.65 13.03
N ALA A 385 -17.75 -4.26 12.87
CA ALA A 385 -19.02 -3.55 12.74
C ALA A 385 -19.32 -2.65 13.95
N ALA A 386 -19.09 -3.17 15.16
CA ALA A 386 -19.24 -2.42 16.40
C ALA A 386 -18.30 -1.20 16.45
N LYS A 387 -17.08 -1.33 15.90
CA LYS A 387 -16.14 -0.21 15.78
C LYS A 387 -16.54 0.82 14.72
N MET A 388 -17.17 0.39 13.63
CA MET A 388 -17.59 1.28 12.54
C MET A 388 -18.83 2.10 12.89
N GLU A 389 -19.73 1.55 13.72
CA GLU A 389 -20.97 2.16 14.24
C GLU A 389 -22.04 2.51 13.19
N ASP A 390 -21.64 3.04 12.03
CA ASP A 390 -22.49 3.59 10.99
C ASP A 390 -22.09 3.07 9.59
N PRO A 391 -23.05 2.60 8.78
CA PRO A 391 -22.80 2.22 7.38
C PRO A 391 -22.16 3.33 6.51
N GLN A 392 -22.38 4.62 6.81
CA GLN A 392 -21.72 5.74 6.12
C GLN A 392 -20.21 5.77 6.43
N LYS A 393 -19.83 5.68 7.71
CA LYS A 393 -18.43 5.59 8.17
C LYS A 393 -17.71 4.43 7.48
N LEU A 394 -18.36 3.25 7.40
CA LEU A 394 -17.83 2.07 6.71
C LEU A 394 -17.59 2.30 5.20
N ARG A 395 -18.53 2.95 4.49
CA ARG A 395 -18.39 3.25 3.05
C ARG A 395 -17.22 4.19 2.77
N PHE A 396 -17.07 5.23 3.59
CA PHE A 396 -15.95 6.15 3.46
C PHE A 396 -14.62 5.47 3.75
N LEU A 397 -14.53 4.69 4.84
CA LEU A 397 -13.31 3.97 5.18
C LEU A 397 -12.91 2.95 4.10
N TYR A 398 -13.88 2.22 3.53
CA TYR A 398 -13.65 1.28 2.43
C TYR A 398 -12.97 1.91 1.22
N VAL A 399 -13.46 3.08 0.81
CA VAL A 399 -12.91 3.77 -0.37
C VAL A 399 -11.61 4.48 -0.03
N HIS A 400 -11.51 5.05 1.18
CA HIS A 400 -10.26 5.62 1.71
C HIS A 400 -9.13 4.58 1.68
N THR A 401 -9.33 3.41 2.27
CA THR A 401 -8.30 2.35 2.35
C THR A 401 -7.83 1.91 0.96
N PHE A 402 -8.74 1.82 -0.02
CA PHE A 402 -8.36 1.52 -1.41
C PHE A 402 -7.47 2.61 -2.02
N CYS A 403 -7.86 3.88 -1.91
CA CYS A 403 -7.11 5.00 -2.45
C CYS A 403 -5.76 5.19 -1.76
N ASP A 404 -5.72 5.01 -0.44
CA ASP A 404 -4.52 5.05 0.38
C ASP A 404 -3.53 3.95 -0.06
N ALA A 405 -3.97 2.69 -0.07
CA ALA A 405 -3.15 1.57 -0.47
C ALA A 405 -2.59 1.71 -1.90
N ARG A 406 -3.41 2.10 -2.90
CA ARG A 406 -2.93 2.38 -4.27
C ARG A 406 -2.05 3.63 -4.37
N GLY A 407 -2.21 4.58 -3.44
CA GLY A 407 -1.38 5.78 -3.32
C GLY A 407 0.01 5.53 -2.74
N THR A 408 0.27 4.38 -2.11
CA THR A 408 1.61 4.01 -1.60
C THR A 408 2.55 3.55 -2.72
N SER A 409 2.09 2.66 -3.60
CA SER A 409 2.76 2.27 -4.84
C SER A 409 1.84 1.46 -5.78
N GLU A 410 2.19 1.44 -7.07
CA GLU A 410 1.41 0.74 -8.10
C GLU A 410 1.47 -0.80 -7.97
N ASP A 411 2.55 -1.36 -7.41
CA ASP A 411 2.81 -2.81 -7.40
C ASP A 411 2.28 -3.55 -6.15
N LEU A 412 1.87 -2.81 -5.12
CA LEU A 412 1.47 -3.40 -3.83
C LEU A 412 0.00 -3.83 -3.78
N TRP A 413 -0.84 -3.23 -4.62
CA TRP A 413 -2.26 -3.55 -4.70
C TRP A 413 -2.48 -4.68 -5.71
N ASN A 414 -3.15 -5.74 -5.28
CA ASN A 414 -3.45 -6.91 -6.12
C ASN A 414 -4.89 -7.38 -5.92
N GLU A 415 -5.34 -8.27 -6.81
CA GLU A 415 -6.69 -8.83 -6.80
C GLU A 415 -7.04 -9.54 -5.48
N TYR A 416 -6.08 -10.21 -4.85
CA TYR A 416 -6.30 -10.88 -3.57
C TYR A 416 -6.62 -9.89 -2.44
N LYS A 417 -5.83 -8.82 -2.28
CA LYS A 417 -6.07 -7.76 -1.29
C LYS A 417 -7.39 -7.04 -1.56
N ASP A 418 -7.67 -6.76 -2.83
CA ASP A 418 -8.91 -6.14 -3.27
C ASP A 418 -10.14 -7.00 -2.91
N ASN A 419 -10.03 -8.32 -3.06
CA ASN A 419 -11.06 -9.27 -2.63
C ASN A 419 -11.22 -9.32 -1.11
N LEU A 420 -10.14 -9.34 -0.34
CA LEU A 420 -10.20 -9.30 1.13
C LEU A 420 -10.86 -8.01 1.64
N LEU A 421 -10.45 -6.85 1.11
CA LEU A 421 -11.05 -5.56 1.47
C LEU A 421 -12.56 -5.55 1.14
N SER A 422 -12.93 -6.05 -0.05
CA SER A 422 -14.33 -6.14 -0.49
C SER A 422 -15.15 -7.14 0.33
N GLN A 423 -14.53 -8.22 0.80
CA GLN A 423 -15.16 -9.22 1.66
C GLN A 423 -15.46 -8.62 3.04
N LEU A 424 -14.47 -7.99 3.68
CA LEU A 424 -14.67 -7.31 4.96
C LEU A 424 -15.79 -6.26 4.86
N TYR A 425 -15.76 -5.42 3.81
CA TYR A 425 -16.79 -4.42 3.58
C TYR A 425 -18.20 -5.04 3.45
N ARG A 426 -18.38 -6.04 2.57
CA ARG A 426 -19.69 -6.67 2.34
C ARG A 426 -20.21 -7.37 3.59
N ASN A 427 -19.39 -8.21 4.22
CA ASN A 427 -19.80 -8.96 5.41
C ASN A 427 -20.21 -8.02 6.55
N THR A 428 -19.46 -6.93 6.74
CA THR A 428 -19.77 -5.92 7.76
C THR A 428 -21.04 -5.17 7.42
N LEU A 429 -21.20 -4.76 6.17
CA LEU A 429 -22.38 -4.02 5.74
C LEU A 429 -23.65 -4.87 5.85
N ASP A 430 -23.59 -6.12 5.40
CA ASP A 430 -24.70 -7.07 5.50
C ASP A 430 -25.12 -7.26 6.96
N LEU A 431 -24.16 -7.35 7.90
CA LEU A 431 -24.45 -7.44 9.34
C LEU A 431 -25.13 -6.17 9.87
N MET A 432 -24.67 -4.98 9.47
CA MET A 432 -25.25 -3.70 9.91
C MET A 432 -26.65 -3.45 9.36
N GLU A 433 -26.92 -3.88 8.12
CA GLU A 433 -28.23 -3.73 7.47
C GLU A 433 -29.21 -4.85 7.87
N SER A 434 -28.71 -6.01 8.31
CA SER A 434 -29.52 -7.14 8.77
C SER A 434 -30.08 -6.91 10.17
N LYS A 435 -31.41 -6.98 10.32
CA LYS A 435 -32.11 -6.91 11.63
C LYS A 435 -31.95 -8.16 12.51
N HIS A 436 -31.23 -9.18 12.04
CA HIS A 436 -31.09 -10.47 12.72
C HIS A 436 -29.61 -10.80 12.91
N PRO A 437 -29.05 -10.65 14.12
CA PRO A 437 -27.73 -11.19 14.42
C PRO A 437 -27.82 -12.71 14.24
N VAL A 438 -26.91 -13.28 13.44
CA VAL A 438 -26.83 -14.75 13.26
C VAL A 438 -26.53 -15.36 14.63
N ILE A 439 -27.53 -15.99 15.25
CA ILE A 439 -27.39 -16.66 16.54
C ILE A 439 -26.47 -17.87 16.34
N LYS A 440 -25.28 -17.84 16.96
CA LYS A 440 -24.19 -18.83 16.83
C LYS A 440 -24.71 -20.28 16.84
N ASN A 441 -25.63 -20.61 17.75
CA ASN A 441 -26.09 -22.00 17.96
C ASN A 441 -27.06 -22.55 16.92
N GLN A 442 -27.56 -21.75 15.97
CA GLN A 442 -28.49 -22.25 14.93
C GLN A 442 -27.79 -22.64 13.64
N ARG A 443 -26.52 -22.23 13.43
CA ARG A 443 -25.84 -22.40 12.14
C ARG A 443 -25.43 -23.85 11.88
N ARG A 444 -24.92 -24.57 12.88
CA ARG A 444 -24.62 -26.01 12.79
C ARG A 444 -25.85 -26.81 12.34
N ALA A 445 -26.98 -26.61 13.01
CA ALA A 445 -28.23 -27.30 12.71
C ALA A 445 -28.78 -26.92 11.33
N ALA A 446 -28.75 -25.64 10.97
CA ALA A 446 -29.18 -25.15 9.67
C ALA A 446 -28.33 -25.72 8.53
N LEU A 447 -26.99 -25.73 8.69
CA LEU A 447 -26.07 -26.32 7.71
C LEU A 447 -26.32 -27.82 7.55
N ARG A 448 -26.43 -28.55 8.66
CA ARG A 448 -26.74 -29.98 8.65
C ARG A 448 -28.02 -30.26 7.86
N LYS A 449 -29.10 -29.51 8.13
CA LYS A 449 -30.37 -29.64 7.41
C LYS A 449 -30.23 -29.32 5.92
N SER A 450 -29.44 -28.30 5.56
CA SER A 450 -29.25 -27.85 4.17
C SER A 450 -28.46 -28.83 3.30
N ILE A 451 -27.64 -29.70 3.90
CA ILE A 451 -26.78 -30.62 3.16
C ILE A 451 -27.23 -32.07 3.24
N VAL A 452 -28.16 -32.42 4.15
CA VAL A 452 -28.50 -33.82 4.46
C VAL A 452 -28.90 -34.66 3.24
N GLU A 453 -29.62 -34.05 2.29
CA GLU A 453 -30.07 -34.72 1.05
C GLU A 453 -28.96 -34.90 0.02
N ARG A 454 -27.84 -34.18 0.18
CA ARG A 454 -26.67 -34.19 -0.72
C ARG A 454 -25.51 -35.03 -0.17
N ILE A 455 -25.63 -35.59 1.04
CA ILE A 455 -24.59 -36.46 1.62
C ILE A 455 -24.53 -37.76 0.80
N PRO A 456 -23.33 -38.21 0.37
CA PRO A 456 -23.18 -39.48 -0.34
C PRO A 456 -23.71 -40.66 0.49
N LYS A 457 -24.39 -41.62 -0.17
CA LYS A 457 -25.06 -42.75 0.50
C LYS A 457 -24.07 -43.73 1.14
N GLU A 458 -22.81 -43.67 0.73
CA GLU A 458 -21.72 -44.51 1.21
C GLU A 458 -21.25 -44.09 2.61
N VAL A 459 -21.53 -42.85 3.05
CA VAL A 459 -21.14 -42.34 4.37
C VAL A 459 -22.12 -42.86 5.44
N PRO A 460 -21.66 -43.66 6.42
CA PRO A 460 -22.52 -44.17 7.49
C PRO A 460 -23.12 -43.05 8.34
N LYS A 461 -24.33 -43.26 8.84
CA LYS A 461 -25.04 -42.26 9.65
C LYS A 461 -24.24 -41.88 10.91
N GLU A 462 -23.57 -42.85 11.53
CA GLU A 462 -22.73 -42.64 12.71
C GLU A 462 -21.55 -41.71 12.40
N GLU A 463 -20.95 -41.81 11.21
CA GLU A 463 -19.84 -40.94 10.78
C GLU A 463 -20.34 -39.51 10.51
N ILE A 464 -21.57 -39.35 9.99
CA ILE A 464 -22.21 -38.04 9.83
C ILE A 464 -22.44 -37.40 11.20
N ASP A 465 -23.06 -38.12 12.13
CA ASP A 465 -23.33 -37.64 13.49
C ASP A 465 -22.02 -37.24 14.20
N SER A 466 -21.02 -38.13 14.18
CA SER A 466 -19.70 -37.87 14.75
C SER A 466 -19.02 -36.63 14.14
N HIS A 467 -19.07 -36.45 12.82
CA HIS A 467 -18.49 -35.28 12.17
C HIS A 467 -19.11 -33.99 12.70
N PHE A 468 -20.43 -33.93 12.83
CA PHE A 468 -21.12 -32.75 13.33
C PHE A 468 -20.95 -32.50 14.83
N GLU A 469 -20.75 -33.55 15.64
CA GLU A 469 -20.54 -33.44 17.08
C GLU A 469 -19.10 -33.09 17.46
N CYS A 470 -18.13 -33.73 16.80
CA CYS A 470 -16.70 -33.59 17.14
C CYS A 470 -16.08 -32.29 16.62
N LEU A 471 -16.73 -31.61 15.66
CA LEU A 471 -16.26 -30.33 15.15
C LEU A 471 -16.66 -29.18 16.11
N PRO A 472 -15.72 -28.25 16.40
CA PRO A 472 -16.01 -27.10 17.24
C PRO A 472 -16.99 -26.15 16.53
N GLU A 473 -17.73 -25.34 17.30
CA GLU A 473 -18.74 -24.43 16.73
C GLU A 473 -18.12 -23.45 15.72
N ARG A 474 -16.86 -23.04 15.95
CA ARG A 474 -16.10 -22.23 15.01
C ARG A 474 -16.10 -22.84 13.61
N TYR A 475 -16.02 -24.15 13.41
CA TYR A 475 -16.03 -24.73 12.07
C TYR A 475 -17.30 -24.35 11.26
N PHE A 476 -18.48 -24.55 11.84
CA PHE A 476 -19.77 -24.31 11.17
C PHE A 476 -20.06 -22.83 10.92
N ILE A 477 -19.33 -21.98 11.64
CA ILE A 477 -19.34 -20.55 11.47
C ILE A 477 -18.59 -20.13 10.20
N HIS A 478 -17.47 -20.78 9.87
CA HIS A 478 -16.59 -20.34 8.78
C HIS A 478 -16.78 -21.12 7.47
N VAL A 479 -17.53 -22.22 7.48
CA VAL A 479 -17.56 -23.19 6.39
C VAL A 479 -18.97 -23.27 5.79
N GLY A 480 -19.06 -23.16 4.45
CA GLY A 480 -20.30 -23.30 3.70
C GLY A 480 -20.73 -24.76 3.52
N GLY A 481 -22.00 -25.02 3.16
CA GLY A 481 -22.52 -26.39 3.04
C GLY A 481 -21.74 -27.28 2.06
N GLU A 482 -21.27 -26.74 0.94
CA GLU A 482 -20.41 -27.46 -0.02
C GLU A 482 -19.09 -27.93 0.61
N ASP A 483 -18.44 -27.04 1.37
CA ASP A 483 -17.18 -27.35 2.03
C ASP A 483 -17.40 -28.35 3.19
N VAL A 484 -18.53 -28.25 3.90
CA VAL A 484 -18.89 -29.27 4.91
C VAL A 484 -19.08 -30.65 4.26
N LEU A 485 -19.75 -30.73 3.12
CA LEU A 485 -19.92 -31.99 2.38
C LEU A 485 -18.57 -32.55 1.91
N LEU A 486 -17.70 -31.68 1.38
CA LEU A 486 -16.36 -32.04 0.96
C LEU A 486 -15.56 -32.63 2.13
N HIS A 487 -15.47 -31.92 3.25
CA HIS A 487 -14.71 -32.37 4.42
C HIS A 487 -15.28 -33.64 5.06
N LEU A 488 -16.61 -33.79 5.09
CA LEU A 488 -17.26 -35.03 5.53
C LEU A 488 -16.84 -36.21 4.65
N THR A 489 -16.85 -36.01 3.32
CA THR A 489 -16.44 -37.05 2.37
C THR A 489 -14.95 -37.38 2.50
N MET A 490 -14.09 -36.37 2.71
CA MET A 490 -12.66 -36.57 2.94
C MET A 490 -12.40 -37.31 4.26
N ALA A 491 -13.11 -36.97 5.34
CA ALA A 491 -13.01 -37.67 6.61
C ALA A 491 -13.46 -39.13 6.48
N HIS A 492 -14.54 -39.40 5.75
CA HIS A 492 -14.96 -40.77 5.44
C HIS A 492 -13.90 -41.56 4.67
N LYS A 493 -13.26 -40.96 3.65
CA LYS A 493 -12.16 -41.57 2.90
C LYS A 493 -11.00 -41.93 3.84
N LEU A 494 -10.62 -41.02 4.74
CA LEU A 494 -9.57 -41.23 5.73
C LEU A 494 -9.90 -42.42 6.66
N LEU A 495 -11.09 -42.43 7.27
CA LEU A 495 -11.53 -43.50 8.17
C LEU A 495 -11.63 -44.86 7.47
N SER A 496 -12.07 -44.87 6.21
CA SER A 496 -12.19 -46.08 5.40
C SER A 496 -10.85 -46.65 4.93
N ALA A 497 -9.78 -45.84 4.90
CA ALA A 497 -8.43 -46.34 4.64
C ALA A 497 -7.94 -47.23 5.81
N ILE A 498 -8.26 -46.85 7.05
CA ILE A 498 -7.86 -47.60 8.27
C ILE A 498 -8.52 -48.97 8.34
N LYS A 499 -9.82 -49.04 8.03
CA LYS A 499 -10.60 -50.29 8.05
C LYS A 499 -10.08 -51.34 7.07
N ARG A 500 -9.25 -50.96 6.08
CA ARG A 500 -8.66 -51.86 5.08
C ARG A 500 -7.34 -52.51 5.52
N SER A 501 -6.90 -52.31 6.76
CA SER A 501 -5.72 -52.95 7.38
C SER A 501 -4.39 -52.72 6.66
N ASP A 502 -4.24 -51.57 6.02
CA ASP A 502 -3.01 -51.19 5.34
C ASP A 502 -2.35 -50.07 6.17
N ALA A 503 -1.51 -50.50 7.13
CA ALA A 503 -0.97 -49.63 8.18
C ALA A 503 -0.11 -48.48 7.62
N GLU A 504 0.49 -48.65 6.43
CA GLU A 504 1.28 -47.63 5.75
C GLU A 504 0.41 -46.58 5.04
N THR A 505 -0.79 -46.94 4.55
CA THR A 505 -1.72 -46.00 3.88
C THR A 505 -2.64 -45.26 4.86
N SER A 506 -2.75 -45.73 6.11
CA SER A 506 -3.59 -45.12 7.16
C SER A 506 -3.13 -43.72 7.62
N LEU A 507 -1.88 -43.31 7.33
CA LEU A 507 -1.31 -42.03 7.75
C LEU A 507 -1.22 -41.00 6.62
N VAL A 508 -1.60 -41.37 5.40
CA VAL A 508 -1.57 -40.50 4.23
C VAL A 508 -2.72 -39.49 4.30
N PRO A 509 -2.45 -38.17 4.24
CA PRO A 509 -3.50 -37.15 4.21
C PRO A 509 -4.38 -37.29 2.98
N ILE A 510 -5.68 -37.06 3.13
CA ILE A 510 -6.59 -36.86 2.00
C ILE A 510 -6.47 -35.40 1.57
N VAL A 511 -6.12 -35.17 0.31
CA VAL A 511 -5.91 -33.83 -0.26
C VAL A 511 -6.90 -33.60 -1.39
N GLU A 512 -7.58 -32.45 -1.39
CA GLU A 512 -8.50 -32.03 -2.46
C GLU A 512 -8.17 -30.59 -2.89
N TRP A 513 -8.02 -30.38 -4.20
CA TRP A 513 -7.65 -29.09 -4.80
C TRP A 513 -8.84 -28.46 -5.53
N ARG A 514 -9.16 -27.20 -5.22
CA ARG A 514 -10.24 -26.45 -5.88
C ARG A 514 -9.74 -25.09 -6.36
N ASN A 515 -9.83 -24.84 -7.66
CA ASN A 515 -9.51 -23.53 -8.23
C ASN A 515 -10.71 -22.58 -8.05
N ASP A 516 -10.47 -21.41 -7.47
CA ASP A 516 -11.43 -20.31 -7.41
C ASP A 516 -11.10 -19.32 -8.54
N LEU A 517 -11.82 -19.45 -9.65
CA LEU A 517 -11.59 -18.63 -10.85
C LEU A 517 -11.94 -17.15 -10.64
N GLU A 518 -12.89 -16.87 -9.75
CA GLU A 518 -13.36 -15.51 -9.48
C GLU A 518 -12.37 -14.75 -8.59
N ARG A 519 -11.72 -15.45 -7.66
CA ARG A 519 -10.75 -14.85 -6.73
C ARG A 519 -9.28 -15.05 -7.13
N GLY A 520 -9.02 -15.84 -8.17
CA GLY A 520 -7.69 -16.02 -8.76
C GLY A 520 -6.71 -16.88 -7.94
N PHE A 521 -7.19 -17.72 -7.03
CA PHE A 521 -6.35 -18.59 -6.20
C PHE A 521 -6.84 -20.05 -6.17
N THR A 522 -6.01 -20.96 -5.64
CA THR A 522 -6.37 -22.36 -5.44
C THR A 522 -6.55 -22.66 -3.95
N LEU A 523 -7.67 -23.28 -3.59
CA LEU A 523 -7.91 -23.86 -2.28
C LEU A 523 -7.37 -25.28 -2.22
N VAL A 524 -6.68 -25.61 -1.14
CA VAL A 524 -6.17 -26.96 -0.86
C VAL A 524 -6.73 -27.39 0.48
N HIS A 525 -7.62 -28.37 0.45
CA HIS A 525 -8.20 -28.97 1.64
C HIS A 525 -7.38 -30.21 1.98
N VAL A 526 -6.98 -30.34 3.24
CA VAL A 526 -6.20 -31.45 3.76
C VAL A 526 -6.91 -32.01 4.98
N VAL A 527 -7.24 -33.30 4.95
CA VAL A 527 -7.84 -34.01 6.09
C VAL A 527 -6.94 -35.17 6.49
N THR A 528 -6.48 -35.15 7.74
CA THR A 528 -5.56 -36.17 8.28
C THR A 528 -5.69 -36.28 9.80
N TRP A 529 -4.88 -37.14 10.41
CA TRP A 529 -4.77 -37.26 11.85
C TRP A 529 -3.90 -36.15 12.42
N ASP A 530 -4.42 -35.51 13.46
CA ASP A 530 -3.73 -34.48 14.20
C ASP A 530 -2.45 -35.04 14.83
N ARG A 531 -1.38 -34.26 14.75
CA ARG A 531 -0.07 -34.61 15.28
C ARG A 531 0.75 -33.34 15.44
N THR A 532 1.60 -33.33 16.46
CA THR A 532 2.51 -32.21 16.71
C THR A 532 3.29 -31.87 15.44
N GLY A 533 3.20 -30.61 15.02
CA GLY A 533 3.97 -30.10 13.91
C GLY A 533 3.38 -30.29 12.51
N LEU A 534 2.13 -30.78 12.39
CA LEU A 534 1.46 -30.96 11.10
C LEU A 534 1.54 -29.72 10.19
N PHE A 535 1.25 -28.54 10.75
CA PHE A 535 1.24 -27.29 9.99
C PHE A 535 2.58 -27.00 9.29
N TYR A 536 3.70 -27.11 10.01
CA TYR A 536 4.99 -26.80 9.40
C TYR A 536 5.35 -27.86 8.35
N HIS A 537 4.96 -29.12 8.51
CA HIS A 537 5.16 -30.15 7.48
C HIS A 537 4.41 -29.79 6.19
N LEU A 538 3.16 -29.31 6.31
CA LEU A 538 2.36 -28.84 5.18
C LEU A 538 3.00 -27.61 4.52
N ALA A 539 3.40 -26.61 5.31
CA ALA A 539 4.09 -25.41 4.81
C ALA A 539 5.40 -25.74 4.07
N GLY A 540 6.16 -26.71 4.59
CA GLY A 540 7.36 -27.21 3.93
C GLY A 540 7.07 -27.93 2.62
N ALA A 541 5.99 -28.71 2.54
CA ALA A 541 5.61 -29.40 1.31
C ALA A 541 5.19 -28.42 0.21
N PHE A 542 4.44 -27.37 0.55
CA PHE A 542 4.14 -26.27 -0.38
C PHE A 542 5.40 -25.57 -0.87
N SER A 543 6.37 -25.33 0.03
CA SER A 543 7.66 -24.73 -0.33
C SER A 543 8.45 -25.61 -1.32
N VAL A 544 8.45 -26.93 -1.14
CA VAL A 544 9.09 -27.89 -2.08
C VAL A 544 8.37 -27.91 -3.43
N ALA A 545 7.04 -27.83 -3.42
CA ALA A 545 6.20 -27.74 -4.61
C ALA A 545 6.27 -26.37 -5.32
N ASN A 546 7.00 -25.40 -4.75
CA ASN A 546 7.17 -24.05 -5.32
C ASN A 546 5.85 -23.25 -5.39
N LEU A 547 5.01 -23.44 -4.38
CA LEU A 547 3.74 -22.73 -4.22
C LEU A 547 3.84 -21.71 -3.10
N ASN A 548 3.19 -20.57 -3.28
CA ASN A 548 3.05 -19.54 -2.25
C ASN A 548 1.78 -19.82 -1.45
N ILE A 549 1.85 -19.67 -0.13
CA ILE A 549 0.69 -19.71 0.75
C ILE A 549 0.28 -18.27 1.01
N LEU A 550 -1.00 -17.95 0.85
CA LEU A 550 -1.57 -16.63 1.14
C LEU A 550 -2.29 -16.61 2.49
N SER A 551 -2.99 -17.70 2.81
CA SER A 551 -3.69 -17.86 4.08
C SER A 551 -3.92 -19.33 4.36
N SER A 552 -4.12 -19.66 5.63
CA SER A 552 -4.46 -21.00 6.07
C SER A 552 -5.37 -20.97 7.29
N ARG A 553 -6.20 -21.98 7.42
CA ARG A 553 -7.08 -22.21 8.57
C ARG A 553 -6.96 -23.68 8.97
N ALA A 554 -6.81 -23.92 10.26
CA ALA A 554 -6.72 -25.26 10.84
C ALA A 554 -7.86 -25.49 11.83
N VAL A 555 -8.52 -26.65 11.73
CA VAL A 555 -9.56 -27.07 12.67
C VAL A 555 -9.37 -28.53 13.02
N SER A 556 -9.07 -28.80 14.29
CA SER A 556 -9.07 -30.16 14.85
C SER A 556 -10.45 -30.53 15.41
N ARG A 557 -10.87 -31.77 15.15
CA ARG A 557 -12.00 -32.44 15.79
C ARG A 557 -11.60 -33.03 17.13
N SER A 558 -12.56 -33.24 18.02
CA SER A 558 -12.32 -33.88 19.33
C SER A 558 -11.85 -35.33 19.24
N ASP A 559 -11.98 -35.98 18.08
CA ASP A 559 -11.49 -37.33 17.79
C ASP A 559 -10.14 -37.34 17.05
N HIS A 560 -9.38 -36.24 17.12
CA HIS A 560 -8.03 -36.08 16.53
C HIS A 560 -7.97 -36.11 15.00
N VAL A 561 -9.09 -35.92 14.30
CA VAL A 561 -9.07 -35.65 12.86
C VAL A 561 -8.96 -34.13 12.63
N THR A 562 -7.96 -33.70 11.88
CA THR A 562 -7.72 -32.29 11.54
C THR A 562 -8.12 -32.00 10.11
N ILE A 563 -8.71 -30.81 9.91
CA ILE A 563 -9.08 -30.24 8.62
C ILE A 563 -8.30 -28.94 8.45
N ASP A 564 -7.33 -28.95 7.55
CA ASP A 564 -6.55 -27.77 7.20
C ASP A 564 -6.93 -27.28 5.79
N VAL A 565 -7.19 -25.99 5.66
CA VAL A 565 -7.52 -25.36 4.39
C VAL A 565 -6.49 -24.28 4.10
N PHE A 566 -5.81 -24.39 2.96
CA PHE A 566 -4.81 -23.42 2.49
C PHE A 566 -5.31 -22.70 1.24
N ILE A 567 -5.10 -21.40 1.19
CA ILE A 567 -5.20 -20.59 -0.03
C ILE A 567 -3.78 -20.46 -0.60
N VAL A 568 -3.58 -20.98 -1.80
CA VAL A 568 -2.26 -21.02 -2.45
C VAL A 568 -2.28 -20.48 -3.87
N THR A 569 -1.12 -20.01 -4.32
CA THR A 569 -0.89 -19.54 -5.70
C THR A 569 0.44 -20.07 -6.23
N GLU A 570 0.63 -19.98 -7.54
CA GLU A 570 1.97 -20.12 -8.13
C GLU A 570 2.89 -18.94 -7.71
N GLN A 571 4.21 -19.06 -7.96
CA GLN A 571 5.18 -18.04 -7.54
C GLN A 571 4.94 -16.66 -8.15
N ASN A 572 4.42 -16.61 -9.38
CA ASN A 572 4.08 -15.37 -10.06
C ASN A 572 2.64 -14.90 -9.76
N GLY A 573 1.99 -15.51 -8.77
CA GLY A 573 0.57 -15.34 -8.48
C GLY A 573 -0.34 -16.19 -9.37
N GLY A 574 -1.64 -16.15 -9.07
CA GLY A 574 -2.67 -16.86 -9.83
C GLY A 574 -2.86 -18.33 -9.44
N LEU A 575 -3.76 -18.99 -10.16
CA LEU A 575 -4.16 -20.39 -9.96
C LEU A 575 -3.00 -21.37 -10.13
N VAL A 576 -3.01 -22.45 -9.35
CA VAL A 576 -2.15 -23.61 -9.56
C VAL A 576 -2.65 -24.40 -10.77
N LYS A 577 -2.03 -24.17 -11.93
CA LYS A 577 -2.38 -24.81 -13.20
C LYS A 577 -1.57 -26.07 -13.45
N GLU A 578 -0.32 -26.09 -12.98
CA GLU A 578 0.59 -27.21 -13.18
C GLU A 578 0.19 -28.43 -12.34
N SER A 579 -0.10 -29.56 -13.00
CA SER A 579 -0.34 -30.85 -12.33
C SER A 579 0.92 -31.36 -11.61
N SER A 580 2.11 -31.04 -12.14
CA SER A 580 3.40 -31.38 -11.55
C SER A 580 3.58 -30.79 -10.14
N ALA A 581 3.14 -29.55 -9.90
CA ALA A 581 3.23 -28.94 -8.57
C ALA A 581 2.38 -29.68 -7.54
N ARG A 582 1.16 -30.09 -7.93
CA ARG A 582 0.25 -30.89 -7.10
C ARG A 582 0.84 -32.27 -6.79
N GLU A 583 1.38 -32.95 -7.79
CA GLU A 583 2.04 -34.24 -7.61
C GLU A 583 3.28 -34.16 -6.70
N ILE A 584 4.09 -33.11 -6.82
CA ILE A 584 5.26 -32.88 -5.96
C ILE A 584 4.80 -32.68 -4.52
N PHE A 585 3.75 -31.89 -4.29
CA PHE A 585 3.19 -31.66 -2.97
C PHE A 585 2.72 -32.97 -2.32
N GLU A 586 1.85 -33.72 -3.01
CA GLU A 586 1.26 -34.96 -2.49
C GLU A 586 2.33 -36.02 -2.20
N LYS A 587 3.29 -36.23 -3.11
CA LYS A 587 4.43 -37.14 -2.88
C LYS A 587 5.31 -36.69 -1.71
N THR A 588 5.50 -35.38 -1.54
CA THR A 588 6.27 -34.85 -0.41
C THR A 588 5.56 -35.13 0.91
N LEU A 589 4.23 -34.91 0.97
CA LEU A 589 3.44 -35.23 2.16
C LEU A 589 3.47 -36.71 2.51
N GLU A 590 3.22 -37.59 1.53
CA GLU A 590 3.31 -39.04 1.73
C GLU A 590 4.69 -39.44 2.28
N SER A 591 5.76 -38.91 1.69
CA SER A 591 7.12 -39.24 2.13
C SER A 591 7.49 -38.70 3.52
N THR A 592 6.89 -37.60 3.96
CA THR A 592 7.23 -36.94 5.22
C THR A 592 6.33 -37.38 6.37
N LEU A 593 5.03 -37.55 6.12
CA LEU A 593 4.03 -37.90 7.12
C LEU A 593 3.78 -39.39 7.26
N ALA A 594 3.96 -40.20 6.20
CA ALA A 594 3.86 -41.66 6.30
C ALA A 594 5.24 -42.31 6.49
N ASN A 595 6.25 -41.84 5.74
CA ASN A 595 7.59 -42.45 5.73
C ASN A 595 8.64 -41.75 6.61
N ASN A 596 8.24 -40.77 7.44
CA ASN A 596 9.11 -40.03 8.36
C ASN A 596 10.40 -39.44 7.73
N LYS A 597 10.39 -39.13 6.42
CA LYS A 597 11.54 -38.46 5.80
C LYS A 597 11.66 -37.04 6.33
N ARG A 598 12.89 -36.60 6.59
CA ARG A 598 13.18 -35.21 6.95
C ARG A 598 12.90 -34.31 5.75
N ILE A 599 12.08 -33.27 5.96
CA ILE A 599 11.68 -32.32 4.92
C ILE A 599 12.73 -31.22 4.66
N LEU A 600 13.54 -30.90 5.67
CA LEU A 600 14.60 -29.88 5.62
C LEU A 600 15.57 -30.05 4.43
N PRO A 601 16.11 -31.26 4.14
CA PRO A 601 16.97 -31.46 2.97
C PRO A 601 16.29 -31.14 1.63
N LEU A 602 14.98 -31.43 1.50
CA LEU A 602 14.22 -31.16 0.28
C LEU A 602 14.04 -29.65 0.06
N ILE A 603 13.76 -28.91 1.14
CA ILE A 603 13.68 -27.43 1.11
C ILE A 603 15.05 -26.84 0.73
N ALA A 604 16.13 -27.33 1.34
CA ALA A 604 17.49 -26.87 1.05
C ALA A 604 17.92 -27.16 -0.40
N GLU A 605 17.54 -28.32 -0.97
CA GLU A 605 17.79 -28.62 -2.38
C GLU A 605 17.02 -27.65 -3.30
N ARG A 606 15.78 -27.32 -2.95
CA ARG A 606 14.96 -26.34 -3.69
C ARG A 606 15.59 -24.95 -3.67
N GLN A 607 16.03 -24.50 -2.50
CA GLN A 607 16.76 -23.23 -2.36
C GLN A 607 18.00 -23.15 -3.24
N LYS A 608 18.81 -24.22 -3.29
CA LYS A 608 20.00 -24.29 -4.15
C LYS A 608 19.66 -24.16 -5.63
N LYS A 609 18.56 -24.77 -6.09
CA LYS A 609 18.08 -24.67 -7.48
C LYS A 609 17.64 -23.25 -7.83
N ASN A 610 16.94 -22.57 -6.93
CA ASN A 610 16.46 -21.19 -7.17
C ASN A 610 17.57 -20.13 -7.01
N ARG A 611 18.49 -20.25 -6.03
CA ARG A 611 19.69 -19.37 -5.91
C ARG A 611 20.50 -19.28 -7.22
N ARG A 612 20.54 -20.34 -8.04
CA ARG A 612 21.22 -20.33 -9.35
C ARG A 612 20.47 -19.51 -10.41
N LYS A 613 19.14 -19.41 -10.32
CA LYS A 613 18.31 -18.56 -11.19
C LYS A 613 18.34 -17.09 -10.73
N ASP A 614 18.35 -16.85 -9.42
CA ASP A 614 18.26 -15.49 -8.85
C ASP A 614 19.56 -14.68 -8.98
N ARG A 615 20.73 -15.33 -9.07
CA ARG A 615 22.01 -14.67 -9.41
C ARG A 615 21.99 -13.93 -10.75
N VAL A 616 21.04 -14.26 -11.64
CA VAL A 616 20.87 -13.61 -12.95
C VAL A 616 19.82 -12.49 -12.91
N ARG A 617 19.03 -12.36 -11.82
CA ARG A 617 17.87 -11.47 -11.75
C ARG A 617 17.83 -10.49 -10.57
N GLN A 618 18.56 -10.70 -9.47
CA GLN A 618 18.42 -9.84 -8.28
C GLN A 618 19.40 -8.67 -8.27
N VAL A 619 18.90 -7.51 -8.70
CA VAL A 619 19.18 -6.25 -8.01
C VAL A 619 17.91 -5.98 -7.21
N ASP A 620 17.95 -6.15 -5.89
CA ASP A 620 16.80 -5.78 -5.04
C ASP A 620 16.39 -4.35 -5.40
N ALA A 621 15.13 -4.15 -5.76
CA ALA A 621 14.65 -2.89 -6.33
C ALA A 621 14.81 -1.68 -5.38
N LEU A 622 15.13 -1.92 -4.10
CA LEU A 622 15.33 -0.91 -3.07
C LEU A 622 16.59 -1.11 -2.19
N GLY A 623 17.36 -2.20 -2.37
CA GLY A 623 18.56 -2.49 -1.55
C GLY A 623 18.28 -2.57 -0.04
N LEU A 624 17.07 -2.97 0.37
CA LEU A 624 16.69 -2.99 1.78
C LEU A 624 17.24 -4.25 2.49
N LYS A 625 18.16 -4.08 3.45
CA LYS A 625 18.25 -5.01 4.60
C LYS A 625 17.19 -4.59 5.60
N ILE A 626 16.02 -5.22 5.56
CA ILE A 626 14.98 -4.97 6.56
C ILE A 626 15.42 -5.54 7.90
N ASN A 627 15.35 -4.70 8.93
CA ASN A 627 15.47 -5.18 10.31
C ASN A 627 14.24 -6.02 10.61
N PRO A 628 14.39 -7.32 10.83
CA PRO A 628 13.25 -8.16 11.09
C PRO A 628 12.60 -7.74 12.42
N SER A 629 11.29 -7.85 12.50
CA SER A 629 10.54 -7.55 13.71
C SER A 629 9.55 -8.67 14.01
N VAL A 630 9.45 -9.02 15.28
CA VAL A 630 8.45 -9.95 15.79
C VAL A 630 7.70 -9.27 16.91
N ASN A 631 6.38 -9.17 16.73
CA ASN A 631 5.46 -8.68 17.73
C ASN A 631 4.52 -9.80 18.16
N VAL A 632 4.30 -9.94 19.46
CA VAL A 632 3.41 -10.95 20.04
C VAL A 632 2.49 -10.22 20.99
N PHE A 633 1.18 -10.27 20.74
CA PHE A 633 0.20 -9.52 21.51
C PHE A 633 -1.14 -10.25 21.57
N GLN A 634 -1.97 -9.89 22.54
CA GLN A 634 -3.32 -10.40 22.68
C GLN A 634 -4.34 -9.35 22.19
N GLU A 635 -5.17 -9.73 21.23
CA GLU A 635 -6.33 -8.95 20.80
C GLU A 635 -7.46 -9.15 21.80
N MET A 636 -7.62 -8.20 22.71
CA MET A 636 -8.58 -8.29 23.82
C MET A 636 -10.03 -8.36 23.34
N ALA A 637 -10.37 -7.69 22.23
CA ALA A 637 -11.74 -7.67 21.71
C ALA A 637 -12.20 -9.05 21.21
N LEU A 638 -11.26 -9.91 20.80
CA LEU A 638 -11.53 -11.23 20.23
C LEU A 638 -10.95 -12.38 21.08
N ASN A 639 -10.27 -12.05 22.18
CA ASN A 639 -9.53 -12.99 23.02
C ASN A 639 -8.58 -13.91 22.22
N ARG A 640 -7.79 -13.32 21.31
CA ARG A 640 -6.84 -14.04 20.44
C ARG A 640 -5.40 -13.64 20.70
N THR A 641 -4.51 -14.62 20.72
CA THR A 641 -3.07 -14.37 20.75
C THR A 641 -2.53 -14.35 19.32
N ILE A 642 -1.90 -13.24 18.94
CA ILE A 642 -1.44 -12.98 17.58
C ILE A 642 0.09 -12.81 17.60
N VAL A 643 0.75 -13.51 16.68
CA VAL A 643 2.17 -13.34 16.36
C VAL A 643 2.25 -12.68 14.99
N GLU A 644 2.88 -11.50 14.93
CA GLU A 644 3.14 -10.75 13.71
C GLU A 644 4.65 -10.73 13.45
N ILE A 645 5.04 -11.12 12.25
CA ILE A 645 6.43 -11.28 11.86
C ILE A 645 6.66 -10.50 10.58
N GLN A 646 7.67 -9.63 10.59
CA GLN A 646 8.18 -8.95 9.41
C GLN A 646 9.63 -9.37 9.21
N ALA A 647 9.97 -9.96 8.08
CA ALA A 647 11.33 -10.41 7.77
C ALA A 647 11.58 -10.48 6.26
N ASN A 648 12.84 -10.63 5.84
CA ASN A 648 13.14 -10.92 4.44
C ASN A 648 12.60 -12.30 4.06
N ASP A 649 11.82 -12.36 2.99
CA ASP A 649 11.21 -13.58 2.51
C ASP A 649 12.24 -14.46 1.80
N HIS A 650 12.15 -15.76 2.04
CA HIS A 650 12.91 -16.79 1.35
C HIS A 650 12.17 -18.12 1.42
N ILE A 651 12.46 -19.00 0.47
CA ILE A 651 11.86 -20.34 0.42
C ILE A 651 12.05 -21.06 1.75
N GLY A 652 10.95 -21.55 2.34
CA GLY A 652 10.98 -22.26 3.62
C GLY A 652 11.00 -21.37 4.87
N LEU A 653 10.90 -20.04 4.77
CA LEU A 653 10.74 -19.16 5.94
C LEU A 653 9.55 -19.60 6.80
N LEU A 654 8.37 -19.72 6.19
CA LEU A 654 7.14 -20.14 6.85
C LEU A 654 7.26 -21.50 7.56
N PHE A 655 7.98 -22.45 6.97
CA PHE A 655 8.30 -23.73 7.61
C PHE A 655 9.07 -23.52 8.92
N VAL A 656 10.10 -22.67 8.90
CA VAL A 656 10.96 -22.42 10.06
C VAL A 656 10.18 -21.69 11.16
N LEU A 657 9.39 -20.68 10.78
CA LEU A 657 8.54 -19.92 11.71
C LEU A 657 7.52 -20.83 12.40
N ALA A 658 6.75 -21.58 11.61
CA ALA A 658 5.74 -22.48 12.15
C ALA A 658 6.33 -23.63 12.98
N ARG A 659 7.50 -24.15 12.60
CA ARG A 659 8.24 -25.12 13.41
C ARG A 659 8.65 -24.54 14.77
N THR A 660 9.16 -23.31 14.78
CA THR A 660 9.57 -22.63 16.01
C THR A 660 8.38 -22.40 16.95
N ILE A 661 7.23 -21.99 16.41
CA ILE A 661 5.98 -21.84 17.17
C ILE A 661 5.55 -23.18 17.78
N SER A 662 5.58 -24.26 16.99
CA SER A 662 5.21 -25.60 17.45
C SER A 662 6.17 -26.17 18.50
N GLU A 663 7.49 -25.99 18.34
CA GLU A 663 8.50 -26.42 19.33
C GLU A 663 8.36 -25.70 20.69
N MET A 664 7.78 -24.50 20.71
CA MET A 664 7.45 -23.74 21.92
C MET A 664 6.10 -24.17 22.56
N GLY A 665 5.45 -25.20 22.03
CA GLY A 665 4.20 -25.75 22.56
C GLY A 665 2.95 -24.94 22.22
N PHE A 666 2.94 -24.28 21.05
CA PHE A 666 1.79 -23.55 20.54
C PHE A 666 1.29 -24.15 19.23
N ASP A 667 -0.04 -24.17 19.05
CA ASP A 667 -0.69 -24.58 17.82
C ASP A 667 -1.15 -23.37 17.01
N ILE A 668 -1.01 -23.45 15.69
CA ILE A 668 -1.44 -22.39 14.76
C ILE A 668 -2.85 -22.72 14.29
N THR A 669 -3.83 -21.89 14.65
CA THR A 669 -5.23 -22.08 14.24
C THR A 669 -5.57 -21.32 12.96
N PHE A 670 -4.86 -20.22 12.71
CA PHE A 670 -5.01 -19.40 11.53
C PHE A 670 -3.66 -18.77 11.17
N ALA A 671 -3.40 -18.66 9.86
CA ALA A 671 -2.29 -17.85 9.38
C ALA A 671 -2.69 -17.02 8.16
N ARG A 672 -2.13 -15.82 8.07
CA ARG A 672 -2.16 -14.97 6.89
C ARG A 672 -0.73 -14.59 6.54
N ILE A 673 -0.37 -14.87 5.29
CA ILE A 673 0.99 -14.79 4.77
C ILE A 673 0.96 -13.81 3.62
N SER A 674 1.76 -12.75 3.71
CA SER A 674 1.82 -11.71 2.69
C SER A 674 3.27 -11.38 2.38
N THR A 675 3.71 -11.65 1.15
CA THR A 675 5.03 -11.23 0.69
C THR A 675 4.91 -9.97 -0.15
N GLU A 676 5.62 -8.91 0.24
CA GLU A 676 5.70 -7.64 -0.48
C GLU A 676 7.17 -7.29 -0.76
N ARG A 677 7.57 -7.19 -2.04
CA ARG A 677 8.95 -6.80 -2.43
C ARG A 677 10.05 -7.57 -1.68
N SER A 678 9.90 -8.90 -1.59
CA SER A 678 10.82 -9.80 -0.86
C SER A 678 10.75 -9.69 0.67
N VAL A 679 9.69 -9.10 1.22
CA VAL A 679 9.45 -8.98 2.66
C VAL A 679 8.23 -9.81 3.01
N ALA A 680 8.40 -10.80 3.88
CA ALA A 680 7.29 -11.55 4.45
C ALA A 680 6.69 -10.76 5.61
N ILE A 681 5.36 -10.63 5.60
CA ILE A 681 4.53 -10.09 6.66
C ILE A 681 3.56 -11.22 7.03
N ASP A 682 3.95 -11.99 8.03
CA ASP A 682 3.25 -13.20 8.42
C ASP A 682 2.53 -12.98 9.74
N VAL A 683 1.26 -13.35 9.77
CA VAL A 683 0.39 -13.24 10.95
C VAL A 683 -0.10 -14.63 11.31
N PHE A 684 0.13 -15.04 12.56
CA PHE A 684 -0.33 -16.32 13.10
C PHE A 684 -1.24 -16.08 14.29
N HIS A 685 -2.39 -16.74 14.32
CA HIS A 685 -3.19 -16.86 15.54
C HIS A 685 -2.81 -18.17 16.20
N ILE A 686 -2.42 -18.08 17.47
CA ILE A 686 -1.90 -19.21 18.23
C ILE A 686 -2.78 -19.54 19.43
N GLU A 687 -2.88 -20.83 19.73
CA GLU A 687 -3.47 -21.38 20.95
C GLU A 687 -2.42 -22.23 21.67
N SER A 688 -2.59 -22.48 22.98
CA SER A 688 -1.69 -23.40 23.67
C SER A 688 -1.98 -24.83 23.22
N ALA A 689 -0.95 -25.55 22.79
CA ALA A 689 -1.08 -26.95 22.38
C ALA A 689 -1.33 -27.89 23.57
N LEU A 690 -1.02 -27.42 24.79
CA LEU A 690 -1.15 -28.17 26.03
C LEU A 690 -2.24 -27.53 26.88
N ALA A 691 -3.35 -28.26 27.09
CA ALA A 691 -4.51 -27.80 27.85
C ALA A 691 -4.16 -27.34 29.29
N ASP A 692 -3.11 -27.92 29.89
CA ASP A 692 -2.65 -27.62 31.25
C ASP A 692 -1.62 -26.48 31.33
N GLN A 693 -1.22 -25.89 30.19
CA GLN A 693 -0.29 -24.77 30.16
C GLN A 693 -0.98 -23.53 29.59
N PRO A 694 -1.47 -22.60 30.43
CA PRO A 694 -2.04 -21.37 29.94
C PRO A 694 -0.99 -20.54 29.19
N ILE A 695 -1.46 -19.64 28.33
CA ILE A 695 -0.62 -18.63 27.69
C ILE A 695 -0.39 -17.52 28.71
N ASP A 696 0.84 -17.38 29.20
CA ASP A 696 1.25 -16.29 30.09
C ASP A 696 2.24 -15.34 29.40
N SER A 697 2.54 -14.22 30.06
CA SER A 697 3.43 -13.19 29.49
C SER A 697 4.88 -13.67 29.33
N GLU A 698 5.33 -14.62 30.16
CA GLU A 698 6.69 -15.16 30.10
C GLU A 698 6.88 -16.03 28.86
N ARG A 699 5.98 -16.99 28.62
CA ARG A 699 6.00 -17.84 27.41
C ARG A 699 5.87 -17.02 26.12
N LEU A 700 5.06 -15.97 26.11
CA LEU A 700 4.94 -15.08 24.95
C LEU A 700 6.22 -14.27 24.69
N LEU A 701 6.91 -13.85 25.75
CA LEU A 701 8.19 -13.17 25.64
C LEU A 701 9.27 -14.12 25.09
N GLU A 702 9.35 -15.34 25.62
CA GLU A 702 10.28 -16.37 25.13
C GLU A 702 10.03 -16.71 23.65
N LEU A 703 8.76 -16.88 23.27
CA LEU A 703 8.38 -17.10 21.87
C LEU A 703 8.84 -15.94 20.98
N ARG A 704 8.60 -14.70 21.40
CA ARG A 704 9.03 -13.49 20.67
C ARG A 704 10.54 -13.45 20.51
N GLU A 705 11.31 -13.73 21.56
CA GLU A 705 12.77 -13.73 21.51
C GLU A 705 13.31 -14.84 20.60
N LYS A 706 12.75 -16.05 20.69
CA LYS A 706 13.15 -17.17 19.85
C LYS A 706 12.88 -16.90 18.38
N LEU A 707 11.70 -16.38 18.05
CA LEU A 707 11.35 -15.99 16.69
C LEU A 707 12.25 -14.87 16.18
N ASN A 708 12.52 -13.82 16.98
CA ASN A 708 13.46 -12.76 16.60
C ASN A 708 14.86 -13.29 16.26
N GLN A 709 15.40 -14.23 17.04
CA GLN A 709 16.66 -14.90 16.72
C GLN A 709 16.56 -15.67 15.39
N VAL A 710 15.42 -16.32 15.16
CA VAL A 710 15.13 -17.12 13.97
C VAL A 710 14.88 -16.27 12.72
N VAL A 711 14.59 -14.98 12.80
CA VAL A 711 14.46 -14.10 11.63
C VAL A 711 15.68 -13.19 11.41
N SER A 712 16.61 -13.15 12.36
CA SER A 712 17.81 -12.30 12.30
C SER A 712 19.07 -12.98 11.75
N ARG A 713 19.06 -14.29 11.50
CA ARG A 713 20.23 -15.04 10.99
C ARG A 713 20.36 -14.92 9.47
N GLU A 714 21.55 -14.67 8.92
CA GLU A 714 21.69 -14.55 7.45
C GLU A 714 21.59 -15.89 6.68
N GLU A 715 21.85 -17.03 7.33
CA GLU A 715 21.71 -18.36 6.73
C GLU A 715 20.96 -19.32 7.68
N PHE A 716 19.66 -19.45 7.50
CA PHE A 716 18.77 -20.14 8.46
C PHE A 716 18.84 -21.67 8.45
N LEU A 717 19.27 -22.29 7.35
CA LEU A 717 19.16 -23.75 7.15
C LEU A 717 20.46 -24.54 7.33
N ILE A 718 21.57 -23.88 7.69
CA ILE A 718 22.88 -24.55 7.78
C ILE A 718 23.18 -25.09 9.20
N VAL A 719 22.39 -24.72 10.21
CA VAL A 719 22.60 -25.19 11.60
C VAL A 719 21.32 -25.74 12.24
N ALA A 720 20.55 -26.52 11.49
CA ALA A 720 19.46 -27.35 12.01
C ALA A 720 19.83 -28.84 11.94
#